data_AF-A0A1Y2J113-F1
#
_entry.id   AF-A0A1Y2J113-F1
#
_cell.length_a   1.000
_cell.length_b   1.000
_cell.length_c   1.000
_cell.angle_alpha   90.00
_cell.angle_beta   90.00
_cell.angle_gamma   90.00
#
_symmetry.space_group_name_H-M   'P 1'
#
loop_
_entity.id
_entity.type
_entity.pdbx_description
1 polymer ?
#
loop_
_entity_poly.entity_id
_entity_poly.type
_entity_poly.pdbx_seq_one_letter_code
_entity_poly.pdbx_strand_id
1 'polypeptide(L)'
;MAELDRSGSKPPSSTPDSDSLLRRLAGPSVNKAGLAKDQTEINRIIAEVSKGSKFYENEKRKDRELTLRIERILRLRDEAVQGVDLNKVEQGVDKLIAQLEAKRDLSQAIVHVDMDAFFASVEVLDNPELASKPFAVGQGVVSTASYEARKFGVRSGMATFVAKRLCPELIVLPSHFDRYSEMSSRVMSIFRRYDPTMCVAGCDEGYLNITRYCDEHSISPEDCVTQMRRIVQEETSLTVSAGIAPNKMLAKICSDKNKPNGQFKLEFEPEAIKAFMHDLSIRKVPGVGRVNERLLESIGIKTCGDIFRQRAVLSLLDKQFGLEFLLQAYLGIASNVVQPGQREERKSIGAERTFNALSDPAKIYAKLEEVATELEHDMVEEGWTGKTVTLKYKLNTFEVHTRAKSFDRWISTRKEDLFAIGQELLKPELPLTLRLIGLRVTKLKDLKAEAESKARGIKRFFGSASSTGSPQKKRRIEGPQADQDDEDHDHSPRLSQDGFAISMPGYDEDIETDLADASASHGAEPETSLYRHPTAKPKSSSGTPSHSLLSTPSSSKGPSLPPSTSPPRMGKHSPLVLNDSNPFGTSSSALECPICSRMLETDNDGLNAHIDFCLSKQAIKEAQAASLQTAVPSKAAANAEERGAGLLKYKKKG
;
A
#
# COMPACT_ATOMS: atom_id res chain seq x y z
N MET A 1 59.69 19.13 -37.33
CA MET A 1 58.94 17.95 -36.83
C MET A 1 58.37 18.29 -35.47
N ALA A 2 57.09 18.60 -35.43
CA ALA A 2 56.30 18.81 -34.22
C ALA A 2 54.84 18.72 -34.65
N GLU A 3 54.11 17.69 -34.21
CA GLU A 3 52.69 17.53 -34.53
C GLU A 3 51.86 17.71 -33.27
N LEU A 4 50.79 18.49 -33.40
CA LEU A 4 49.88 18.85 -32.34
C LEU A 4 48.71 17.87 -32.34
N ASP A 5 48.74 16.87 -31.45
CA ASP A 5 47.57 16.04 -31.22
C ASP A 5 46.47 16.85 -30.52
N ARG A 6 45.22 16.67 -30.96
CA ARG A 6 44.07 17.47 -30.54
C ARG A 6 43.29 16.74 -29.46
N SER A 7 43.43 17.20 -28.22
CA SER A 7 42.64 16.73 -27.08
C SER A 7 41.14 17.05 -27.25
N GLY A 8 40.40 16.17 -27.93
CA GLY A 8 38.95 16.24 -28.04
C GLY A 8 38.28 15.99 -26.69
N SER A 9 37.54 16.98 -26.19
CA SER A 9 36.80 16.87 -24.93
C SER A 9 35.71 15.80 -25.02
N LYS A 10 35.83 14.73 -24.22
CA LYS A 10 34.72 13.79 -24.01
C LYS A 10 33.53 14.53 -23.38
N PRO A 11 32.27 14.22 -23.75
CA PRO A 11 31.10 14.68 -23.00
C PRO A 11 31.17 14.16 -21.55
N PRO A 12 30.51 14.84 -20.58
CA PRO A 12 30.60 14.47 -19.17
C PRO A 12 30.14 13.03 -18.96
N SER A 13 31.03 12.19 -18.42
CA SER A 13 30.74 10.79 -18.17
C SER A 13 29.66 10.67 -17.11
N SER A 14 28.47 10.20 -17.50
CA SER A 14 27.53 9.63 -16.55
C SER A 14 28.22 8.49 -15.81
N THR A 15 28.27 8.57 -14.48
CA THR A 15 28.55 7.40 -13.66
C THR A 15 27.55 6.30 -14.04
N PRO A 16 27.96 5.03 -14.24
CA PRO A 16 27.01 3.95 -14.40
C PRO A 16 26.11 3.89 -13.16
N ASP A 17 24.82 3.73 -13.39
CA ASP A 17 23.84 3.70 -12.30
C ASP A 17 24.02 2.40 -11.51
N SER A 18 23.95 2.46 -10.18
CA SER A 18 24.27 1.30 -9.34
C SER A 18 23.25 0.17 -9.46
N ASP A 19 23.70 -1.08 -9.31
CA ASP A 19 22.83 -2.27 -9.30
C ASP A 19 21.67 -2.14 -8.28
N SER A 20 21.90 -1.46 -7.16
CA SER A 20 20.87 -1.15 -6.16
C SER A 20 19.78 -0.24 -6.72
N LEU A 21 20.15 0.82 -7.45
CA LEU A 21 19.22 1.74 -8.09
C LEU A 21 18.49 1.07 -9.25
N LEU A 22 19.16 0.25 -10.07
CA LEU A 22 18.55 -0.53 -11.15
C LEU A 22 17.50 -1.51 -10.59
N ARG A 23 17.84 -2.27 -9.53
CA ARG A 23 16.88 -3.12 -8.80
C ARG A 23 15.72 -2.32 -8.21
N ARG A 24 15.97 -1.11 -7.69
CA ARG A 24 14.93 -0.25 -7.11
C ARG A 24 13.95 0.25 -8.18
N LEU A 25 14.46 0.72 -9.32
CA LEU A 25 13.67 1.22 -10.46
C LEU A 25 12.86 0.11 -11.16
N ALA A 26 13.34 -1.13 -11.14
CA ALA A 26 12.64 -2.29 -11.70
C ALA A 26 11.25 -2.58 -11.07
N GLY A 27 10.95 -1.97 -9.92
CA GLY A 27 9.65 -2.00 -9.24
C GLY A 27 9.50 -3.14 -8.21
N PRO A 28 8.36 -3.19 -7.50
CA PRO A 28 8.12 -4.22 -6.47
C PRO A 28 7.84 -5.61 -7.07
N SER A 29 7.31 -5.68 -8.30
CA SER A 29 6.70 -6.87 -8.91
C SER A 29 7.64 -7.68 -9.81
N VAL A 30 8.95 -7.56 -9.64
CA VAL A 30 9.98 -8.24 -10.47
C VAL A 30 9.93 -9.77 -10.45
N ASN A 31 9.26 -10.36 -9.45
CA ASN A 31 9.15 -11.82 -9.26
C ASN A 31 7.80 -12.41 -9.69
N LYS A 32 6.90 -11.64 -10.34
CA LYS A 32 5.59 -12.15 -10.78
C LYS A 32 5.74 -13.25 -11.85
N ALA A 33 4.91 -14.29 -11.76
CA ALA A 33 4.90 -15.40 -12.71
C ALA A 33 4.67 -14.93 -14.16
N GLY A 34 5.37 -15.56 -15.11
CA GLY A 34 5.30 -15.24 -16.55
C GLY A 34 6.28 -14.17 -17.05
N LEU A 35 7.09 -13.57 -16.17
CA LEU A 35 8.17 -12.66 -16.58
C LEU A 35 9.34 -13.43 -17.23
N ALA A 36 10.10 -12.74 -18.09
CA ALA A 36 11.34 -13.27 -18.67
C ALA A 36 12.37 -13.64 -17.59
N LYS A 37 13.14 -14.72 -17.80
CA LYS A 37 14.13 -15.22 -16.84
C LYS A 37 15.32 -14.26 -16.65
N ASP A 38 15.76 -13.64 -17.73
CA ASP A 38 16.67 -12.50 -17.67
C ASP A 38 15.86 -11.20 -17.59
N GLN A 39 16.26 -10.31 -16.69
CA GLN A 39 15.68 -8.98 -16.50
C GLN A 39 16.69 -7.86 -16.77
N THR A 40 17.91 -8.17 -17.20
CA THR A 40 19.01 -7.20 -17.34
C THR A 40 18.67 -6.09 -18.32
N GLU A 41 18.32 -6.42 -19.56
CA GLU A 41 17.94 -5.41 -20.58
C GLU A 41 16.59 -4.74 -20.24
N ILE A 42 15.64 -5.46 -19.64
CA ILE A 42 14.36 -4.90 -19.17
C ILE A 42 14.60 -3.81 -18.12
N ASN A 43 15.44 -4.08 -17.12
CA ASN A 43 15.77 -3.13 -16.06
C ASN A 43 16.59 -1.95 -16.58
N ARG A 44 17.46 -2.20 -17.59
CA ARG A 44 18.18 -1.14 -18.30
C ARG A 44 17.23 -0.21 -19.06
N ILE A 45 16.29 -0.73 -19.85
CA ILE A 45 15.29 0.08 -20.55
C ILE A 45 14.44 0.88 -19.56
N ILE A 46 14.01 0.26 -18.45
CA ILE A 46 13.29 0.97 -17.37
C ILE A 46 14.13 2.13 -16.81
N ALA A 47 15.42 1.94 -16.57
CA ALA A 47 16.31 3.00 -16.08
C ALA A 47 16.56 4.09 -17.12
N GLU A 48 16.89 3.75 -18.37
CA GLU A 48 17.12 4.70 -19.47
C GLU A 48 15.88 5.56 -19.77
N VAL A 49 14.68 4.97 -19.73
CA VAL A 49 13.40 5.68 -19.92
C VAL A 49 13.02 6.54 -18.71
N SER A 50 13.43 6.16 -17.50
CA SER A 50 13.15 6.93 -16.27
C SER A 50 14.12 8.10 -16.05
N LYS A 51 15.33 8.04 -16.62
CA LYS A 51 16.43 8.96 -16.36
C LYS A 51 16.06 10.43 -16.66
N GLY A 52 16.53 11.36 -15.83
CA GLY A 52 16.15 12.78 -15.87
C GLY A 52 14.85 13.12 -15.12
N SER A 53 13.89 12.19 -15.08
CA SER A 53 12.60 12.45 -14.43
C SER A 53 12.69 12.67 -12.92
N LYS A 54 11.75 13.45 -12.38
CA LYS A 54 11.56 13.65 -10.93
C LYS A 54 11.31 12.35 -10.15
N PHE A 55 10.79 11.31 -10.80
CA PHE A 55 10.62 9.98 -10.19
C PHE A 55 11.98 9.33 -9.96
N TYR A 56 12.84 9.36 -10.97
CA TYR A 56 14.16 8.75 -10.95
C TYR A 56 15.06 9.38 -9.88
N GLU A 57 15.12 10.71 -9.80
CA GLU A 57 15.93 11.39 -8.77
C GLU A 57 15.40 11.13 -7.34
N ASN A 58 14.09 10.92 -7.15
CA ASN A 58 13.52 10.52 -5.85
C ASN A 58 13.82 9.06 -5.48
N GLU A 59 13.73 8.10 -6.40
CA GLU A 59 14.11 6.71 -6.11
C GLU A 59 15.64 6.59 -5.92
N LYS A 60 16.45 7.41 -6.60
CA LYS A 60 17.90 7.57 -6.38
C LYS A 60 18.23 8.17 -5.01
N ARG A 61 17.46 9.18 -4.56
CA ARG A 61 17.54 9.70 -3.18
C ARG A 61 17.23 8.59 -2.16
N LYS A 62 16.11 7.88 -2.32
CA LYS A 62 15.72 6.77 -1.43
C LYS A 62 16.72 5.61 -1.45
N ASP A 63 17.34 5.29 -2.59
CA ASP A 63 18.37 4.24 -2.64
C ASP A 63 19.65 4.64 -1.90
N ARG A 64 20.03 5.92 -1.96
CA ARG A 64 21.13 6.50 -1.17
C ARG A 64 20.82 6.47 0.33
N GLU A 65 19.61 6.86 0.73
CA GLU A 65 19.15 6.82 2.12
C GLU A 65 19.14 5.39 2.68
N LEU A 66 18.66 4.42 1.90
CA LEU A 66 18.73 3.00 2.25
C LEU A 66 20.18 2.50 2.35
N THR A 67 21.08 2.99 1.50
CA THR A 67 22.53 2.70 1.60
C THR A 67 23.11 3.21 2.92
N LEU A 68 22.80 4.46 3.30
CA LEU A 68 23.24 5.05 4.58
C LEU A 68 22.61 4.36 5.80
N ARG A 69 21.37 3.85 5.68
CA ARG A 69 20.75 2.98 6.70
C ARG A 69 21.50 1.65 6.83
N ILE A 70 21.86 1.02 5.72
CA ILE A 70 22.65 -0.22 5.69
C ILE A 70 24.02 0.03 6.34
N GLU A 71 24.75 1.08 5.97
CA GLU A 71 26.03 1.43 6.59
C GLU A 71 25.93 1.58 8.13
N ARG A 72 24.83 2.19 8.62
CA ARG A 72 24.59 2.32 10.06
C ARG A 72 24.33 0.96 10.72
N ILE A 73 23.53 0.10 10.10
CA ILE A 73 23.23 -1.25 10.60
C ILE A 73 24.49 -2.13 10.61
N LEU A 74 25.38 -1.99 9.62
CA LEU A 74 26.66 -2.69 9.58
C LEU A 74 27.60 -2.25 10.72
N ARG A 75 27.67 -0.95 11.05
CA ARG A 75 28.42 -0.47 12.23
C ARG A 75 27.83 -1.01 13.53
N LEU A 76 26.50 -0.92 13.69
CA LEU A 76 25.79 -1.49 14.85
C LEU A 76 25.98 -3.01 14.98
N ARG A 77 26.08 -3.75 13.87
CA ARG A 77 26.45 -5.17 13.87
C ARG A 77 27.86 -5.37 14.43
N ASP A 78 28.82 -4.64 13.89
CA ASP A 78 30.24 -4.83 14.22
C ASP A 78 30.51 -4.45 15.68
N GLU A 79 29.87 -3.38 16.17
CA GLU A 79 29.83 -2.97 17.58
C GLU A 79 29.16 -4.04 18.47
N ALA A 80 27.99 -4.56 18.08
CA ALA A 80 27.24 -5.55 18.89
C ALA A 80 27.85 -6.95 18.90
N VAL A 81 28.69 -7.29 17.92
CA VAL A 81 29.45 -8.56 17.86
C VAL A 81 30.78 -8.45 18.64
N GLN A 82 31.33 -7.25 18.81
CA GLN A 82 32.66 -7.06 19.41
C GLN A 82 32.72 -7.56 20.86
N GLY A 83 33.53 -8.61 21.09
CA GLY A 83 33.73 -9.20 22.42
C GLY A 83 32.60 -10.12 22.90
N VAL A 84 31.59 -10.41 22.07
CA VAL A 84 30.49 -11.31 22.40
C VAL A 84 30.83 -12.76 22.03
N ASP A 85 30.60 -13.70 22.95
CA ASP A 85 30.63 -15.12 22.64
C ASP A 85 29.39 -15.50 21.82
N LEU A 86 29.55 -15.49 20.50
CA LEU A 86 28.47 -15.82 19.56
C LEU A 86 27.93 -17.24 19.77
N ASN A 87 28.72 -18.21 20.21
CA ASN A 87 28.24 -19.58 20.47
C ASN A 87 27.21 -19.60 21.60
N LYS A 88 27.41 -18.75 22.62
CA LYS A 88 26.45 -18.60 23.73
C LYS A 88 25.19 -17.86 23.30
N VAL A 89 25.28 -16.91 22.36
CA VAL A 89 24.10 -16.28 21.73
C VAL A 89 23.34 -17.32 20.89
N GLU A 90 24.04 -18.07 20.05
CA GLU A 90 23.47 -19.17 19.26
C GLU A 90 22.72 -20.19 20.15
N GLN A 91 23.32 -20.65 21.25
CA GLN A 91 22.65 -21.54 22.22
C GLN A 91 21.41 -20.92 22.90
N GLY A 92 21.28 -19.59 22.91
CA GLY A 92 20.07 -18.88 23.31
C GLY A 92 19.00 -18.95 22.22
N VAL A 93 19.38 -18.71 20.97
CA VAL A 93 18.49 -18.73 19.80
C VAL A 93 18.05 -20.16 19.46
N ASP A 94 18.90 -21.17 19.64
CA ASP A 94 18.58 -22.58 19.41
C ASP A 94 17.50 -23.09 20.38
N LYS A 95 17.39 -22.49 21.59
CA LYS A 95 16.27 -22.73 22.51
C LYS A 95 14.97 -22.09 22.02
N LEU A 96 15.04 -20.89 21.43
CA LEU A 96 13.88 -20.25 20.80
C LEU A 96 13.41 -21.03 19.57
N ILE A 97 14.34 -21.54 18.75
CA ILE A 97 14.05 -22.46 17.64
C ILE A 97 13.32 -23.71 18.15
N ALA A 98 13.82 -24.35 19.21
CA ALA A 98 13.14 -25.51 19.81
C ALA A 98 11.75 -25.17 20.38
N GLN A 99 11.57 -23.98 20.97
CA GLN A 99 10.27 -23.50 21.46
C GLN A 99 9.27 -23.15 20.35
N LEU A 100 9.75 -22.76 19.16
CA LEU A 100 8.92 -22.56 17.97
C LEU A 100 8.56 -23.90 17.33
N GLU A 101 9.54 -24.80 17.16
CA GLU A 101 9.34 -26.16 16.61
C GLU A 101 8.34 -26.97 17.46
N ALA A 102 8.40 -26.85 18.80
CA ALA A 102 7.46 -27.49 19.71
C ALA A 102 6.00 -26.96 19.63
N LYS A 103 5.76 -25.87 18.89
CA LYS A 103 4.43 -25.32 18.59
C LYS A 103 3.96 -25.64 17.15
N ARG A 104 4.73 -26.41 16.37
CA ARG A 104 4.42 -26.75 14.98
C ARG A 104 3.16 -27.62 14.91
N ASP A 105 2.11 -27.10 14.27
CA ASP A 105 0.93 -27.87 13.85
C ASP A 105 1.04 -28.19 12.35
N LEU A 106 0.82 -29.45 12.00
CA LEU A 106 0.83 -29.99 10.63
C LEU A 106 -0.49 -30.71 10.29
N SER A 107 -1.48 -30.69 11.18
CA SER A 107 -2.72 -31.48 11.07
C SER A 107 -3.73 -30.94 10.04
N GLN A 108 -3.49 -29.76 9.47
CA GLN A 108 -4.49 -29.01 8.69
C GLN A 108 -4.06 -28.81 7.24
N ALA A 109 -4.94 -29.10 6.29
CA ALA A 109 -4.76 -28.79 4.88
C ALA A 109 -5.21 -27.35 4.57
N ILE A 110 -4.26 -26.41 4.62
CA ILE A 110 -4.48 -25.01 4.27
C ILE A 110 -4.19 -24.80 2.78
N VAL A 111 -5.11 -24.14 2.09
CA VAL A 111 -4.98 -23.80 0.67
C VAL A 111 -4.95 -22.29 0.51
N HIS A 112 -4.01 -21.78 -0.29
CA HIS A 112 -4.07 -20.43 -0.85
C HIS A 112 -4.45 -20.54 -2.33
N VAL A 113 -5.41 -19.71 -2.77
CA VAL A 113 -5.87 -19.62 -4.17
C VAL A 113 -5.61 -18.21 -4.69
N ASP A 114 -5.16 -18.09 -5.94
CA ASP A 114 -4.83 -16.83 -6.62
C ASP A 114 -5.23 -16.93 -8.10
N MET A 115 -6.15 -16.04 -8.54
CA MET A 115 -6.67 -15.97 -9.92
C MET A 115 -5.63 -15.47 -10.91
N ASP A 116 -5.34 -16.29 -11.92
CA ASP A 116 -4.21 -16.07 -12.81
C ASP A 116 -4.40 -14.84 -13.70
N ALA A 117 -3.59 -13.81 -13.44
CA ALA A 117 -3.64 -12.50 -14.11
C ALA A 117 -5.02 -11.81 -14.04
N PHE A 118 -5.77 -12.05 -12.95
CA PHE A 118 -7.21 -11.81 -12.81
C PHE A 118 -7.85 -10.75 -13.72
N PHE A 119 -7.57 -9.45 -13.53
CA PHE A 119 -8.23 -8.40 -14.32
C PHE A 119 -8.05 -8.58 -15.84
N ALA A 120 -6.84 -8.95 -16.29
CA ALA A 120 -6.60 -9.22 -17.71
C ALA A 120 -7.39 -10.46 -18.18
N SER A 121 -7.42 -11.52 -17.38
CA SER A 121 -8.21 -12.71 -17.69
C SER A 121 -9.73 -12.43 -17.74
N VAL A 122 -10.23 -11.43 -17.01
CA VAL A 122 -11.62 -10.94 -17.12
C VAL A 122 -11.84 -10.14 -18.41
N GLU A 123 -10.93 -9.24 -18.79
CA GLU A 123 -11.04 -8.51 -20.08
C GLU A 123 -11.08 -9.47 -21.29
N VAL A 124 -10.40 -10.64 -21.20
CA VAL A 124 -10.44 -11.68 -22.25
C VAL A 124 -11.81 -12.37 -22.35
N LEU A 125 -12.60 -12.45 -21.27
CA LEU A 125 -13.96 -13.01 -21.32
C LEU A 125 -14.89 -12.11 -22.14
N ASP A 126 -14.79 -10.80 -21.94
CA ASP A 126 -15.64 -9.80 -22.59
C ASP A 126 -15.08 -9.38 -23.97
N ASN A 127 -13.79 -9.62 -24.24
CA ASN A 127 -13.16 -9.48 -25.56
C ASN A 127 -12.14 -10.60 -25.86
N PRO A 128 -12.59 -11.73 -26.45
CA PRO A 128 -11.73 -12.88 -26.74
C PRO A 128 -10.55 -12.62 -27.70
N GLU A 129 -10.59 -11.55 -28.51
CA GLU A 129 -9.45 -11.20 -29.36
C GLU A 129 -8.18 -10.81 -28.59
N LEU A 130 -8.30 -10.48 -27.30
CA LEU A 130 -7.16 -10.12 -26.46
C LEU A 130 -6.29 -11.33 -26.09
N ALA A 131 -6.80 -12.57 -26.19
CA ALA A 131 -6.16 -13.78 -25.69
C ALA A 131 -4.78 -14.10 -26.32
N SER A 132 -4.47 -13.55 -27.50
CA SER A 132 -3.19 -13.73 -28.20
C SER A 132 -2.37 -12.44 -28.35
N LYS A 133 -2.79 -11.34 -27.72
CA LYS A 133 -2.21 -10.01 -27.88
C LYS A 133 -1.56 -9.55 -26.55
N PRO A 134 -0.40 -8.87 -26.55
CA PRO A 134 0.15 -8.27 -25.34
C PRO A 134 -0.70 -7.06 -24.92
N PHE A 135 -1.34 -7.17 -23.75
CA PHE A 135 -2.10 -6.06 -23.18
C PHE A 135 -1.95 -5.93 -21.65
N ALA A 136 -2.31 -4.75 -21.14
CA ALA A 136 -2.32 -4.41 -19.72
C ALA A 136 -3.57 -3.62 -19.33
N VAL A 137 -4.02 -3.80 -18.08
CA VAL A 137 -5.13 -3.09 -17.45
C VAL A 137 -4.57 -2.00 -16.53
N GLY A 138 -5.14 -0.80 -16.61
CA GLY A 138 -4.82 0.35 -15.76
C GLY A 138 -4.25 1.53 -16.55
N GLN A 139 -4.77 2.74 -16.28
CA GLN A 139 -4.29 3.98 -16.90
C GLN A 139 -3.24 4.67 -16.03
N GLY A 140 -2.20 5.22 -16.66
CA GLY A 140 -1.05 5.86 -16.00
C GLY A 140 -0.09 4.86 -15.32
N VAL A 141 -0.64 3.94 -14.53
CA VAL A 141 0.08 2.81 -13.90
C VAL A 141 -0.65 1.51 -14.24
N VAL A 142 0.12 0.48 -14.59
CA VAL A 142 -0.38 -0.88 -14.85
C VAL A 142 -0.86 -1.51 -13.53
N SER A 143 -2.14 -1.85 -13.45
CA SER A 143 -2.73 -2.65 -12.36
C SER A 143 -2.39 -4.13 -12.56
N THR A 144 -2.63 -4.68 -13.75
CA THR A 144 -2.23 -6.05 -14.11
C THR A 144 -1.88 -6.17 -15.58
N ALA A 145 -1.05 -7.16 -15.92
CA ALA A 145 -0.61 -7.45 -17.28
C ALA A 145 -0.93 -8.90 -17.66
N SER A 146 -1.33 -9.09 -18.92
CA SER A 146 -1.43 -10.40 -19.60
C SER A 146 -0.11 -11.17 -19.54
N TYR A 147 -0.17 -12.50 -19.64
CA TYR A 147 1.04 -13.33 -19.72
C TYR A 147 1.85 -13.03 -21.00
N GLU A 148 1.19 -12.52 -22.03
CA GLU A 148 1.72 -12.06 -23.31
C GLU A 148 2.60 -10.83 -23.09
N ALA A 149 2.09 -9.80 -22.39
CA ALA A 149 2.86 -8.60 -22.05
C ALA A 149 3.98 -8.88 -21.03
N ARG A 150 3.80 -9.83 -20.10
CA ARG A 150 4.83 -10.20 -19.10
C ARG A 150 6.10 -10.77 -19.74
N LYS A 151 6.01 -11.40 -20.92
CA LYS A 151 7.19 -11.88 -21.68
C LYS A 151 8.17 -10.75 -22.01
N PHE A 152 7.66 -9.52 -22.19
CA PHE A 152 8.44 -8.29 -22.41
C PHE A 152 8.85 -7.57 -21.11
N GLY A 153 8.50 -8.12 -19.94
CA GLY A 153 8.78 -7.53 -18.64
C GLY A 153 7.67 -6.65 -18.06
N VAL A 154 6.58 -6.39 -18.81
CA VAL A 154 5.45 -5.55 -18.35
C VAL A 154 4.79 -6.16 -17.12
N ARG A 155 4.59 -5.36 -16.07
CA ARG A 155 4.18 -5.83 -14.73
C ARG A 155 3.40 -4.77 -13.95
N SER A 156 2.62 -5.23 -12.96
CA SER A 156 1.90 -4.38 -12.01
C SER A 156 2.83 -3.35 -11.35
N GLY A 157 2.33 -2.15 -11.10
CA GLY A 157 3.08 -1.03 -10.51
C GLY A 157 4.05 -0.32 -11.47
N MET A 158 4.16 -0.76 -12.72
CA MET A 158 4.93 -0.07 -13.77
C MET A 158 4.10 1.07 -14.38
N ALA A 159 4.73 2.20 -14.70
CA ALA A 159 4.07 3.28 -15.43
C ALA A 159 3.78 2.86 -16.89
N THR A 160 2.60 3.21 -17.43
CA THR A 160 2.14 2.70 -18.74
C THR A 160 3.01 3.15 -19.90
N PHE A 161 3.67 4.31 -19.81
CA PHE A 161 4.63 4.76 -20.83
C PHE A 161 5.92 3.93 -20.84
N VAL A 162 6.39 3.46 -19.67
CA VAL A 162 7.53 2.53 -19.55
C VAL A 162 7.13 1.16 -20.10
N ALA A 163 5.93 0.69 -19.77
CA ALA A 163 5.38 -0.56 -20.31
C ALA A 163 5.32 -0.55 -21.85
N LYS A 164 4.89 0.57 -22.47
CA LYS A 164 4.90 0.77 -23.93
C LYS A 164 6.31 0.94 -24.53
N ARG A 165 7.34 1.27 -23.74
CA ARG A 165 8.75 1.26 -24.20
C ARG A 165 9.34 -0.15 -24.20
N LEU A 166 8.87 -1.05 -23.32
CA LEU A 166 9.23 -2.47 -23.30
C LEU A 166 8.47 -3.29 -24.36
N CYS A 167 7.23 -2.91 -24.67
CA CYS A 167 6.36 -3.56 -25.64
C CYS A 167 5.61 -2.47 -26.44
N PRO A 168 6.15 -2.02 -27.59
CA PRO A 168 5.55 -0.95 -28.41
C PRO A 168 4.11 -1.24 -28.85
N GLU A 169 3.78 -2.50 -29.09
CA GLU A 169 2.48 -3.01 -29.50
C GLU A 169 1.47 -3.17 -28.32
N LEU A 170 1.86 -2.80 -27.09
CA LEU A 170 1.06 -3.01 -25.88
C LEU A 170 -0.28 -2.24 -25.93
N ILE A 171 -1.37 -3.01 -25.94
CA ILE A 171 -2.73 -2.50 -25.73
C ILE A 171 -2.89 -2.13 -24.24
N VAL A 172 -3.41 -0.94 -23.95
CA VAL A 172 -3.65 -0.48 -22.57
C VAL A 172 -5.14 -0.21 -22.40
N LEU A 173 -5.76 -0.89 -21.44
CA LEU A 173 -7.19 -0.86 -21.16
C LEU A 173 -7.50 -0.07 -19.87
N PRO A 174 -8.68 0.56 -19.77
CA PRO A 174 -9.20 1.07 -18.50
C PRO A 174 -9.49 -0.08 -17.51
N SER A 175 -9.73 0.26 -16.24
CA SER A 175 -10.05 -0.71 -15.19
C SER A 175 -11.56 -0.77 -14.94
N HIS A 176 -12.16 -1.95 -15.13
CA HIS A 176 -13.60 -2.22 -14.93
C HIS A 176 -13.87 -2.83 -13.55
N PHE A 177 -13.67 -2.07 -12.46
CA PHE A 177 -13.71 -2.59 -11.09
C PHE A 177 -15.05 -3.25 -10.69
N ASP A 178 -16.19 -2.78 -11.21
CA ASP A 178 -17.49 -3.44 -10.99
C ASP A 178 -17.50 -4.86 -11.57
N ARG A 179 -16.92 -5.04 -12.75
CA ARG A 179 -16.81 -6.33 -13.46
C ARG A 179 -15.83 -7.28 -12.77
N TYR A 180 -14.75 -6.74 -12.21
CA TYR A 180 -13.80 -7.51 -11.40
C TYR A 180 -14.44 -7.94 -10.06
N SER A 181 -15.24 -7.07 -9.44
CA SER A 181 -16.02 -7.41 -8.24
C SER A 181 -17.11 -8.45 -8.55
N GLU A 182 -17.74 -8.30 -9.72
CA GLU A 182 -18.49 -9.30 -10.51
C GLU A 182 -17.92 -10.71 -10.39
N MET A 183 -16.81 -10.91 -11.11
CA MET A 183 -16.16 -12.21 -11.26
C MET A 183 -15.50 -12.71 -9.97
N SER A 184 -14.97 -11.82 -9.14
CA SER A 184 -14.43 -12.15 -7.82
C SER A 184 -15.50 -12.78 -6.93
N SER A 185 -16.68 -12.16 -6.85
CA SER A 185 -17.81 -12.66 -6.05
C SER A 185 -18.26 -14.05 -6.51
N ARG A 186 -18.30 -14.30 -7.83
CA ARG A 186 -18.60 -15.62 -8.41
C ARG A 186 -17.57 -16.67 -7.98
N VAL A 187 -16.27 -16.40 -8.18
CA VAL A 187 -15.19 -17.35 -7.86
C VAL A 187 -15.10 -17.63 -6.35
N MET A 188 -15.18 -16.60 -5.51
CA MET A 188 -15.21 -16.75 -4.06
C MET A 188 -16.48 -17.46 -3.56
N SER A 189 -17.58 -17.50 -4.33
CA SER A 189 -18.76 -18.32 -4.00
C SER A 189 -18.55 -19.82 -4.22
N ILE A 190 -17.62 -20.21 -5.11
CA ILE A 190 -17.23 -21.61 -5.34
C ILE A 190 -16.37 -22.09 -4.16
N PHE A 191 -15.37 -21.30 -3.76
CA PHE A 191 -14.49 -21.62 -2.63
C PHE A 191 -15.24 -21.75 -1.29
N ARG A 192 -16.28 -20.94 -1.05
CA ARG A 192 -17.16 -21.08 0.14
C ARG A 192 -17.95 -22.40 0.23
N ARG A 193 -17.98 -23.21 -0.84
CA ARG A 193 -18.55 -24.58 -0.81
C ARG A 193 -17.62 -25.59 -0.11
N TYR A 194 -16.34 -25.26 0.01
CA TYR A 194 -15.28 -26.09 0.60
C TYR A 194 -14.87 -25.57 1.98
N ASP A 195 -14.80 -24.25 2.13
CA ASP A 195 -14.62 -23.58 3.42
C ASP A 195 -15.59 -22.38 3.55
N PRO A 196 -16.74 -22.55 4.23
CA PRO A 196 -17.69 -21.45 4.49
C PRO A 196 -17.10 -20.30 5.32
N THR A 197 -15.98 -20.55 6.00
CA THR A 197 -15.22 -19.62 6.86
C THR A 197 -13.94 -19.09 6.19
N MET A 198 -13.80 -19.25 4.87
CA MET A 198 -12.60 -18.84 4.14
C MET A 198 -12.20 -17.37 4.37
N CYS A 199 -10.89 -17.11 4.38
CA CYS A 199 -10.31 -15.79 4.52
C CYS A 199 -10.06 -15.18 3.14
N VAL A 200 -10.89 -14.23 2.69
CA VAL A 200 -10.64 -13.47 1.45
C VAL A 200 -9.54 -12.43 1.73
N ALA A 201 -8.42 -12.52 1.00
CA ALA A 201 -7.25 -11.65 1.20
C ALA A 201 -7.19 -10.50 0.18
N GLY A 202 -7.73 -10.70 -1.02
CA GLY A 202 -7.86 -9.70 -2.07
C GLY A 202 -9.03 -10.00 -3.00
N CYS A 203 -9.20 -9.21 -4.07
CA CYS A 203 -10.19 -9.51 -5.11
C CYS A 203 -9.88 -10.81 -5.87
N ASP A 204 -8.60 -11.17 -5.97
CA ASP A 204 -8.07 -12.31 -6.71
C ASP A 204 -7.54 -13.45 -5.85
N GLU A 205 -7.40 -13.26 -4.53
CA GLU A 205 -6.78 -14.24 -3.64
C GLU A 205 -7.48 -14.46 -2.29
N GLY A 206 -7.28 -15.65 -1.72
CA GLY A 206 -7.80 -16.03 -0.41
C GLY A 206 -7.24 -17.35 0.13
N TYR A 207 -7.53 -17.63 1.39
CA TYR A 207 -7.15 -18.84 2.10
C TYR A 207 -8.38 -19.68 2.48
N LEU A 208 -8.27 -21.00 2.35
CA LEU A 208 -9.25 -21.99 2.81
C LEU A 208 -8.58 -22.97 3.78
N ASN A 209 -9.33 -23.48 4.75
CA ASN A 209 -8.98 -24.68 5.52
C ASN A 209 -9.85 -25.85 5.04
N ILE A 210 -9.33 -26.66 4.13
CA ILE A 210 -10.10 -27.75 3.50
C ILE A 210 -10.05 -29.07 4.28
N THR A 211 -9.35 -29.13 5.42
CA THR A 211 -9.15 -30.35 6.23
C THR A 211 -10.46 -31.09 6.46
N ARG A 212 -11.42 -30.42 7.11
CA ARG A 212 -12.74 -30.97 7.41
C ARG A 212 -13.49 -31.43 6.16
N TYR A 213 -13.41 -30.68 5.06
CA TYR A 213 -14.07 -31.06 3.80
C TYR A 213 -13.47 -32.35 3.23
N CYS A 214 -12.14 -32.49 3.28
CA CYS A 214 -11.43 -33.68 2.83
C CYS A 214 -11.81 -34.91 3.66
N ASP A 215 -11.87 -34.76 4.99
CA ASP A 215 -12.29 -35.81 5.92
C ASP A 215 -13.75 -36.23 5.67
N GLU A 216 -14.68 -35.28 5.59
CA GLU A 216 -16.12 -35.54 5.40
C GLU A 216 -16.45 -36.20 4.06
N HIS A 217 -15.62 -35.99 3.02
CA HIS A 217 -15.83 -36.51 1.66
C HIS A 217 -14.86 -37.63 1.26
N SER A 218 -13.95 -38.06 2.15
CA SER A 218 -12.90 -39.07 1.88
C SER A 218 -12.05 -38.77 0.63
N ILE A 219 -11.70 -37.49 0.41
CA ILE A 219 -10.97 -37.01 -0.78
C ILE A 219 -9.60 -36.45 -0.37
N SER A 220 -8.57 -36.64 -1.20
CA SER A 220 -7.25 -36.06 -0.92
C SER A 220 -7.27 -34.53 -1.07
N PRO A 221 -6.42 -33.78 -0.35
CA PRO A 221 -6.28 -32.34 -0.56
C PRO A 221 -5.92 -31.97 -2.00
N GLU A 222 -5.16 -32.81 -2.71
CA GLU A 222 -4.75 -32.57 -4.10
C GLU A 222 -5.89 -32.75 -5.09
N ASP A 223 -6.72 -33.79 -4.90
CA ASP A 223 -7.92 -34.03 -5.70
C ASP A 223 -8.99 -32.98 -5.42
N CYS A 224 -9.18 -32.61 -4.15
CA CYS A 224 -10.08 -31.53 -3.72
C CYS A 224 -9.72 -30.19 -4.37
N VAL A 225 -8.42 -29.83 -4.39
CA VAL A 225 -7.94 -28.61 -5.06
C VAL A 225 -8.04 -28.72 -6.59
N THR A 226 -7.78 -29.90 -7.17
CA THR A 226 -7.99 -30.15 -8.61
C THR A 226 -9.46 -29.94 -8.99
N GLN A 227 -10.39 -30.46 -8.19
CA GLN A 227 -11.84 -30.28 -8.36
C GLN A 227 -12.25 -28.81 -8.21
N MET A 228 -11.78 -28.11 -7.17
CA MET A 228 -12.04 -26.67 -7.00
C MET A 228 -11.61 -25.86 -8.23
N ARG A 229 -10.38 -26.08 -8.71
CA ARG A 229 -9.83 -25.38 -9.88
C ARG A 229 -10.60 -25.70 -11.16
N ARG A 230 -11.03 -26.96 -11.34
CA ARG A 230 -11.86 -27.37 -12.47
C ARG A 230 -13.22 -26.67 -12.46
N ILE A 231 -13.90 -26.64 -11.31
CA ILE A 231 -15.22 -26.01 -11.16
C ILE A 231 -15.14 -24.49 -11.38
N VAL A 232 -14.07 -23.82 -10.94
CA VAL A 232 -13.85 -22.39 -11.27
C VAL A 232 -13.74 -22.19 -12.79
N GLN A 233 -12.97 -23.02 -13.50
CA GLN A 233 -12.88 -22.95 -14.96
C GLN A 233 -14.22 -23.27 -15.65
N GLU A 234 -14.97 -24.25 -15.15
CA GLU A 234 -16.28 -24.69 -15.68
C GLU A 234 -17.37 -23.63 -15.48
N GLU A 235 -17.44 -22.98 -14.31
CA GLU A 235 -18.50 -22.00 -13.97
C GLU A 235 -18.17 -20.55 -14.36
N THR A 236 -16.89 -20.18 -14.48
CA THR A 236 -16.49 -18.77 -14.70
C THR A 236 -15.54 -18.55 -15.87
N SER A 237 -15.07 -19.61 -16.54
CA SER A 237 -14.05 -19.56 -17.60
C SER A 237 -12.69 -18.95 -17.20
N LEU A 238 -12.46 -18.70 -15.90
CA LEU A 238 -11.20 -18.18 -15.36
C LEU A 238 -10.33 -19.31 -14.81
N THR A 239 -9.01 -19.12 -14.85
CA THR A 239 -8.04 -20.03 -14.23
C THR A 239 -7.60 -19.53 -12.85
N VAL A 240 -7.36 -20.50 -11.95
CA VAL A 240 -6.82 -20.28 -10.61
C VAL A 240 -5.64 -21.21 -10.39
N SER A 241 -4.60 -20.69 -9.76
CA SER A 241 -3.49 -21.49 -9.24
C SER A 241 -3.54 -21.58 -7.73
N ALA A 242 -3.12 -22.71 -7.18
CA ALA A 242 -3.33 -23.05 -5.78
C ALA A 242 -2.12 -23.69 -5.09
N GLY A 243 -1.90 -23.36 -3.82
CA GLY A 243 -0.84 -23.91 -3.00
C GLY A 243 -1.40 -24.61 -1.78
N ILE A 244 -0.97 -25.85 -1.53
CA ILE A 244 -1.48 -26.73 -0.47
C ILE A 244 -0.37 -26.99 0.54
N ALA A 245 -0.59 -26.61 1.79
CA ALA A 245 0.45 -26.64 2.83
C ALA A 245 -0.17 -26.64 4.24
N PRO A 246 0.61 -26.90 5.31
CA PRO A 246 0.07 -26.95 6.67
C PRO A 246 -0.23 -25.58 7.30
N ASN A 247 0.12 -24.47 6.65
CA ASN A 247 -0.17 -23.10 7.13
C ASN A 247 -0.23 -22.08 5.99
N LYS A 248 -0.75 -20.88 6.28
CA LYS A 248 -1.00 -19.81 5.29
C LYS A 248 0.27 -19.34 4.57
N MET A 249 1.40 -19.24 5.27
CA MET A 249 2.66 -18.76 4.69
C MET A 249 3.15 -19.72 3.61
N LEU A 250 3.27 -21.00 3.95
CA LEU A 250 3.68 -22.04 3.01
C LEU A 250 2.67 -22.16 1.86
N ALA A 251 1.36 -22.08 2.14
CA ALA A 251 0.32 -22.17 1.11
C ALA A 251 0.46 -21.06 0.06
N LYS A 252 0.68 -19.79 0.48
CA LYS A 252 0.90 -18.66 -0.43
C LYS A 252 2.18 -18.82 -1.26
N ILE A 253 3.27 -19.28 -0.65
CA ILE A 253 4.52 -19.57 -1.37
C ILE A 253 4.33 -20.70 -2.41
N CYS A 254 3.52 -21.71 -2.07
CA CYS A 254 3.23 -22.83 -2.96
C CYS A 254 2.35 -22.44 -4.16
N SER A 255 1.37 -21.55 -4.00
CA SER A 255 0.46 -21.18 -5.11
C SER A 255 1.16 -20.47 -6.26
N ASP A 256 2.25 -19.74 -5.98
CA ASP A 256 3.07 -19.05 -6.98
C ASP A 256 4.00 -20.01 -7.75
N LYS A 257 4.29 -21.20 -7.21
CA LYS A 257 5.34 -22.10 -7.75
C LYS A 257 5.03 -22.61 -9.15
N ASN A 258 3.75 -22.93 -9.42
CA ASN A 258 3.28 -23.59 -10.64
C ASN A 258 2.31 -22.71 -11.45
N LYS A 259 2.37 -21.37 -11.33
CA LYS A 259 1.56 -20.44 -12.13
C LYS A 259 2.00 -20.36 -13.60
N PRO A 260 1.08 -20.17 -14.57
CA PRO A 260 -0.38 -20.11 -14.41
C PRO A 260 -1.07 -21.48 -14.47
N ASN A 261 -2.32 -21.52 -14.03
CA ASN A 261 -3.23 -22.66 -14.04
C ASN A 261 -2.61 -23.98 -13.53
N GLY A 262 -1.90 -23.91 -12.40
CA GLY A 262 -1.27 -25.07 -11.77
C GLY A 262 -1.50 -25.13 -10.26
N GLN A 263 -1.10 -26.23 -9.65
CA GLN A 263 -1.11 -26.37 -8.19
C GLN A 263 0.16 -27.02 -7.69
N PHE A 264 0.49 -26.79 -6.41
CA PHE A 264 1.60 -27.46 -5.75
C PHE A 264 1.23 -27.79 -4.29
N LYS A 265 1.38 -29.06 -3.90
CA LYS A 265 1.42 -29.47 -2.50
C LYS A 265 2.85 -29.52 -2.00
N LEU A 266 3.07 -28.99 -0.81
CA LEU A 266 4.23 -29.29 0.02
C LEU A 266 3.85 -30.41 0.98
N GLU A 267 4.71 -31.41 1.17
CA GLU A 267 4.44 -32.52 2.11
C GLU A 267 4.41 -32.01 3.56
N PHE A 268 3.50 -32.56 4.37
CA PHE A 268 3.22 -32.09 5.73
C PHE A 268 4.18 -32.73 6.75
N GLU A 269 5.47 -32.78 6.41
CA GLU A 269 6.54 -33.35 7.23
C GLU A 269 7.55 -32.25 7.59
N PRO A 270 8.04 -32.17 8.85
CA PRO A 270 8.94 -31.09 9.27
C PRO A 270 10.19 -31.00 8.37
N GLU A 271 10.78 -32.15 8.04
CA GLU A 271 12.01 -32.26 7.24
C GLU A 271 11.79 -31.78 5.80
N ALA A 272 10.63 -32.11 5.19
CA ALA A 272 10.27 -31.63 3.86
C ALA A 272 10.05 -30.11 3.84
N ILE A 273 9.42 -29.57 4.88
CA ILE A 273 9.20 -28.13 5.04
C ILE A 273 10.52 -27.39 5.25
N LYS A 274 11.39 -27.87 6.15
CA LYS A 274 12.72 -27.29 6.41
C LYS A 274 13.60 -27.33 5.15
N ALA A 275 13.60 -28.42 4.40
CA ALA A 275 14.30 -28.52 3.12
C ALA A 275 13.75 -27.55 2.05
N PHE A 276 12.41 -27.43 1.94
CA PHE A 276 11.77 -26.50 1.01
C PHE A 276 12.09 -25.03 1.33
N MET A 277 12.14 -24.66 2.62
CA MET A 277 12.46 -23.29 3.04
C MET A 277 13.97 -22.98 2.95
N HIS A 278 14.86 -23.93 3.22
CA HIS A 278 16.31 -23.71 3.25
C HIS A 278 16.85 -23.01 1.98
N ASP A 279 16.44 -23.47 0.80
CA ASP A 279 16.87 -22.92 -0.49
C ASP A 279 15.94 -21.81 -1.02
N LEU A 280 14.84 -21.51 -0.33
CA LEU A 280 13.89 -20.47 -0.73
C LEU A 280 14.52 -19.08 -0.55
N SER A 281 14.60 -18.31 -1.63
CA SER A 281 14.97 -16.89 -1.59
C SER A 281 14.09 -16.12 -0.60
N ILE A 282 14.72 -15.35 0.29
CA ILE A 282 14.04 -14.65 1.39
C ILE A 282 12.96 -13.67 0.90
N ARG A 283 13.13 -13.13 -0.31
CA ARG A 283 12.16 -12.23 -0.98
C ARG A 283 10.85 -12.91 -1.38
N LYS A 284 10.77 -14.25 -1.35
CA LYS A 284 9.51 -15.00 -1.55
C LYS A 284 8.69 -15.18 -0.27
N VAL A 285 9.24 -14.87 0.90
CA VAL A 285 8.48 -14.92 2.16
C VAL A 285 7.52 -13.72 2.23
N PRO A 286 6.21 -13.92 2.48
CA PRO A 286 5.26 -12.83 2.72
C PRO A 286 5.75 -11.86 3.81
N GLY A 287 5.50 -10.56 3.65
CA GLY A 287 6.11 -9.52 4.48
C GLY A 287 7.57 -9.13 4.17
N VAL A 288 8.32 -9.88 3.35
CA VAL A 288 9.69 -9.49 2.93
C VAL A 288 9.64 -8.73 1.60
N GLY A 289 9.52 -7.40 1.68
CA GLY A 289 9.59 -6.49 0.53
C GLY A 289 11.03 -6.15 0.08
N ARG A 290 11.17 -5.45 -1.06
CA ARG A 290 12.47 -5.07 -1.70
C ARG A 290 13.48 -4.39 -0.76
N VAL A 291 12.99 -3.66 0.24
CA VAL A 291 13.84 -2.96 1.22
C VAL A 291 14.36 -3.92 2.29
N ASN A 292 13.49 -4.78 2.81
CA ASN A 292 13.84 -5.80 3.80
C ASN A 292 14.78 -6.85 3.20
N GLU A 293 14.55 -7.24 1.95
CA GLU A 293 15.49 -8.03 1.12
C GLU A 293 16.88 -7.39 1.10
N ARG A 294 17.01 -6.11 0.68
CA ARG A 294 18.31 -5.42 0.61
C ARG A 294 18.98 -5.25 1.97
N LEU A 295 18.21 -5.06 3.05
CA LEU A 295 18.71 -5.01 4.42
C LEU A 295 19.28 -6.36 4.86
N LEU A 296 18.57 -7.46 4.59
CA LEU A 296 19.00 -8.83 4.91
C LEU A 296 20.20 -9.28 4.06
N GLU A 297 20.24 -8.95 2.77
CA GLU A 297 21.40 -9.19 1.89
C GLU A 297 22.68 -8.55 2.45
N SER A 298 22.57 -7.38 3.10
CA SER A 298 23.74 -6.66 3.64
C SER A 298 24.44 -7.39 4.80
N ILE A 299 23.70 -8.23 5.54
CA ILE A 299 24.25 -9.13 6.58
C ILE A 299 24.42 -10.58 6.07
N GLY A 300 24.36 -10.78 4.75
CA GLY A 300 24.63 -12.06 4.10
C GLY A 300 23.46 -13.03 4.01
N ILE A 301 22.22 -12.59 4.25
CA ILE A 301 21.02 -13.44 4.17
C ILE A 301 20.38 -13.31 2.78
N LYS A 302 20.34 -14.42 2.03
CA LYS A 302 19.72 -14.49 0.69
C LYS A 302 18.65 -15.57 0.59
N THR A 303 18.83 -16.71 1.24
CA THR A 303 17.79 -17.74 1.41
C THR A 303 17.34 -17.81 2.87
N CYS A 304 16.25 -18.52 3.15
CA CYS A 304 15.81 -18.72 4.53
C CYS A 304 16.81 -19.61 5.31
N GLY A 305 17.60 -20.46 4.64
CA GLY A 305 18.70 -21.21 5.27
C GLY A 305 19.82 -20.32 5.84
N ASP A 306 20.07 -19.14 5.25
CA ASP A 306 21.05 -18.19 5.79
C ASP A 306 20.63 -17.57 7.13
N ILE A 307 19.33 -17.56 7.44
CA ILE A 307 18.80 -17.07 8.73
C ILE A 307 19.40 -17.87 9.88
N PHE A 308 19.52 -19.20 9.74
CA PHE A 308 20.14 -20.05 10.77
C PHE A 308 21.64 -19.76 10.91
N ARG A 309 22.34 -19.50 9.79
CA ARG A 309 23.77 -19.13 9.79
C ARG A 309 24.02 -17.78 10.46
N GLN A 310 23.06 -16.85 10.37
CA GLN A 310 23.15 -15.50 10.95
C GLN A 310 22.36 -15.35 12.25
N ARG A 311 21.87 -16.44 12.87
CA ARG A 311 20.88 -16.38 13.96
C ARG A 311 21.35 -15.61 15.20
N ALA A 312 22.64 -15.67 15.52
CA ALA A 312 23.23 -14.83 16.57
C ALA A 312 23.26 -13.33 16.20
N VAL A 313 23.65 -12.98 14.98
CA VAL A 313 23.64 -11.59 14.48
C VAL A 313 22.22 -11.03 14.45
N LEU A 314 21.24 -11.82 13.99
CA LEU A 314 19.83 -11.45 14.02
C LEU A 314 19.31 -11.24 15.45
N SER A 315 19.77 -12.03 16.43
CA SER A 315 19.39 -11.85 17.84
C SER A 315 20.01 -10.61 18.47
N LEU A 316 21.23 -10.23 18.08
CA LEU A 316 21.87 -8.99 18.53
C LEU A 316 21.24 -7.74 17.88
N LEU A 317 20.63 -7.90 16.72
CA LEU A 317 20.02 -6.83 15.92
C LEU A 317 18.49 -6.96 15.78
N ASP A 318 17.83 -7.64 16.71
CA ASP A 318 16.40 -8.00 16.63
C ASP A 318 15.50 -6.79 16.31
N LYS A 319 15.74 -5.64 16.95
CA LYS A 319 15.04 -4.37 16.70
C LYS A 319 15.11 -3.86 15.25
N GLN A 320 16.03 -4.35 14.42
CA GLN A 320 16.17 -4.00 13.00
C GLN A 320 15.55 -5.05 12.06
N PHE A 321 15.43 -6.31 12.49
CA PHE A 321 15.14 -7.44 11.60
C PHE A 321 13.94 -8.32 12.02
N GLY A 322 13.60 -8.40 13.31
CA GLY A 322 12.54 -9.26 13.84
C GLY A 322 12.96 -10.73 13.83
N LEU A 323 13.74 -11.14 14.83
CA LEU A 323 14.28 -12.49 14.96
C LEU A 323 13.17 -13.55 14.91
N GLU A 324 12.09 -13.40 15.68
CA GLU A 324 11.04 -14.42 15.75
C GLU A 324 10.37 -14.64 14.37
N PHE A 325 10.07 -13.57 13.64
CA PHE A 325 9.52 -13.68 12.27
C PHE A 325 10.48 -14.43 11.34
N LEU A 326 11.78 -14.13 11.40
CA LEU A 326 12.77 -14.78 10.56
C LEU A 326 12.98 -16.25 10.94
N LEU A 327 12.95 -16.60 12.23
CA LEU A 327 13.01 -17.99 12.69
C LEU A 327 11.74 -18.77 12.30
N GLN A 328 10.57 -18.16 12.41
CA GLN A 328 9.30 -18.74 11.93
C GLN A 328 9.38 -18.99 10.41
N ALA A 329 9.90 -18.05 9.62
CA ALA A 329 10.13 -18.21 8.19
C ALA A 329 11.14 -19.35 7.87
N TYR A 330 12.29 -19.40 8.56
CA TYR A 330 13.27 -20.48 8.42
C TYR A 330 12.68 -21.87 8.70
N LEU A 331 11.87 -22.00 9.75
CA LEU A 331 11.20 -23.25 10.11
C LEU A 331 9.95 -23.55 9.25
N GLY A 332 9.50 -22.63 8.41
CA GLY A 332 8.23 -22.76 7.68
C GLY A 332 7.00 -22.76 8.60
N ILE A 333 7.08 -22.15 9.77
CA ILE A 333 5.99 -22.07 10.76
C ILE A 333 5.25 -20.74 10.57
N ALA A 334 3.92 -20.81 10.50
CA ALA A 334 3.04 -19.64 10.51
C ALA A 334 1.63 -20.05 10.97
N SER A 335 0.73 -19.07 11.12
CA SER A 335 -0.67 -19.33 11.43
C SER A 335 -1.35 -20.20 10.36
N ASN A 336 -1.99 -21.28 10.81
CA ASN A 336 -2.92 -22.10 10.02
C ASN A 336 -4.39 -21.71 10.25
N VAL A 337 -4.66 -20.75 11.15
CA VAL A 337 -6.01 -20.23 11.39
C VAL A 337 -6.50 -19.46 10.16
N VAL A 338 -7.47 -20.05 9.48
CA VAL A 338 -8.30 -19.43 8.43
C VAL A 338 -9.63 -19.06 9.06
N GLN A 339 -9.99 -17.78 8.94
CA GLN A 339 -11.27 -17.23 9.39
C GLN A 339 -11.58 -15.98 8.54
N PRO A 340 -12.85 -15.55 8.41
CA PRO A 340 -13.17 -14.30 7.74
C PRO A 340 -12.58 -13.13 8.54
N GLY A 341 -12.09 -12.09 7.85
CA GLY A 341 -11.67 -10.85 8.51
C GLY A 341 -12.85 -10.20 9.24
N GLN A 342 -12.64 -9.76 10.48
CA GLN A 342 -13.67 -9.11 11.29
C GLN A 342 -13.76 -7.63 10.90
N ARG A 343 -14.96 -7.04 10.96
CA ARG A 343 -15.15 -5.65 10.52
C ARG A 343 -14.30 -4.70 11.37
N GLU A 344 -14.24 -5.00 12.65
CA GLU A 344 -13.49 -4.34 13.73
C GLU A 344 -11.97 -4.38 13.54
N GLU A 345 -11.42 -5.27 12.71
CA GLU A 345 -9.98 -5.33 12.41
C GLU A 345 -9.52 -4.16 11.50
N ARG A 346 -10.44 -3.38 10.91
CA ARG A 346 -10.09 -2.22 10.08
C ARG A 346 -9.53 -1.08 10.93
N LYS A 347 -8.25 -0.76 10.69
CA LYS A 347 -7.49 0.25 11.44
C LYS A 347 -7.62 1.68 10.89
N SER A 348 -8.05 1.83 9.62
CA SER A 348 -8.21 3.11 8.95
C SER A 348 -9.18 3.07 7.77
N ILE A 349 -9.73 4.23 7.41
CA ILE A 349 -10.47 4.49 6.16
C ILE A 349 -9.92 5.79 5.55
N GLY A 350 -9.86 5.93 4.23
CA GLY A 350 -9.19 7.09 3.63
C GLY A 350 -9.28 7.14 2.12
N ALA A 351 -9.34 8.35 1.59
CA ALA A 351 -9.35 8.66 0.16
C ALA A 351 -8.07 9.41 -0.23
N GLU A 352 -7.47 9.07 -1.37
CA GLU A 352 -6.39 9.86 -1.98
C GLU A 352 -6.54 9.95 -3.50
N ARG A 353 -6.05 11.04 -4.08
CA ARG A 353 -6.08 11.30 -5.53
C ARG A 353 -4.76 11.84 -6.02
N THR A 354 -4.21 11.18 -7.05
CA THR A 354 -3.07 11.67 -7.84
C THR A 354 -3.57 12.58 -8.95
N PHE A 355 -2.85 13.67 -9.24
CA PHE A 355 -3.17 14.66 -10.26
C PHE A 355 -1.90 15.32 -10.82
N ASN A 356 -2.03 16.02 -11.96
CA ASN A 356 -0.92 16.76 -12.57
C ASN A 356 -0.40 17.87 -11.65
N ALA A 357 0.90 18.16 -11.73
CA ALA A 357 1.60 19.05 -10.81
C ALA A 357 0.91 20.42 -10.63
N LEU A 358 0.54 20.75 -9.40
CA LEU A 358 -0.37 21.84 -9.06
C LEU A 358 0.20 22.71 -7.92
N SER A 359 0.43 23.99 -8.19
CA SER A 359 1.00 24.97 -7.25
C SER A 359 0.02 26.09 -6.83
N ASP A 360 -1.15 26.14 -7.44
CA ASP A 360 -2.21 27.11 -7.19
C ASP A 360 -2.97 26.74 -5.90
N PRO A 361 -2.91 27.55 -4.81
CA PRO A 361 -3.51 27.18 -3.54
C PRO A 361 -5.03 26.98 -3.61
N ALA A 362 -5.74 27.75 -4.43
CA ALA A 362 -7.19 27.62 -4.56
C ALA A 362 -7.56 26.28 -5.23
N LYS A 363 -6.80 25.86 -6.24
CA LYS A 363 -6.99 24.56 -6.89
C LYS A 363 -6.53 23.39 -6.02
N ILE A 364 -5.49 23.59 -5.19
CA ILE A 364 -5.08 22.60 -4.18
C ILE A 364 -6.21 22.39 -3.15
N TYR A 365 -6.82 23.46 -2.65
CA TYR A 365 -7.97 23.34 -1.75
C TYR A 365 -9.19 22.70 -2.45
N ALA A 366 -9.45 22.98 -3.73
CA ALA A 366 -10.49 22.26 -4.47
C ALA A 366 -10.23 20.73 -4.52
N LYS A 367 -8.97 20.30 -4.71
CA LYS A 367 -8.60 18.87 -4.63
C LYS A 367 -8.71 18.28 -3.22
N LEU A 368 -8.52 19.08 -2.18
CA LEU A 368 -8.79 18.65 -0.80
C LEU A 368 -10.30 18.48 -0.56
N GLU A 369 -11.15 19.34 -1.12
CA GLU A 369 -12.62 19.22 -0.97
C GLU A 369 -13.18 18.01 -1.73
N GLU A 370 -12.67 17.72 -2.94
CA GLU A 370 -13.00 16.49 -3.67
C GLU A 370 -12.70 15.25 -2.81
N VAL A 371 -11.49 15.17 -2.23
CA VAL A 371 -11.07 14.07 -1.35
C VAL A 371 -11.88 14.01 -0.05
N ALA A 372 -12.25 15.15 0.55
CA ALA A 372 -13.10 15.19 1.73
C ALA A 372 -14.54 14.73 1.45
N THR A 373 -15.04 14.94 0.22
CA THR A 373 -16.36 14.49 -0.23
C THR A 373 -16.39 12.98 -0.49
N GLU A 374 -15.33 12.43 -1.09
CA GLU A 374 -15.15 10.97 -1.23
C GLU A 374 -15.03 10.29 0.15
N LEU A 375 -14.25 10.86 1.06
CA LEU A 375 -14.09 10.32 2.40
C LEU A 375 -15.38 10.40 3.23
N GLU A 376 -16.21 11.44 3.07
CA GLU A 376 -17.55 11.50 3.65
C GLU A 376 -18.43 10.34 3.14
N HIS A 377 -18.43 10.10 1.82
CA HIS A 377 -19.17 9.01 1.19
C HIS A 377 -18.78 7.65 1.79
N ASP A 378 -17.49 7.32 1.77
CA ASP A 378 -17.00 6.00 2.20
C ASP A 378 -17.21 5.78 3.71
N MET A 379 -17.02 6.83 4.53
CA MET A 379 -17.31 6.77 5.97
C MET A 379 -18.79 6.54 6.27
N VAL A 380 -19.69 7.15 5.50
CA VAL A 380 -21.14 6.99 5.66
C VAL A 380 -21.63 5.64 5.12
N GLU A 381 -21.20 5.24 3.92
CA GLU A 381 -21.60 3.97 3.30
C GLU A 381 -21.10 2.78 4.12
N GLU A 382 -19.79 2.72 4.42
CA GLU A 382 -19.26 1.62 5.21
C GLU A 382 -19.77 1.67 6.66
N GLY A 383 -19.97 2.87 7.23
CA GLY A 383 -20.45 3.09 8.60
C GLY A 383 -19.33 3.23 9.63
N TRP A 384 -18.45 4.21 9.44
CA TRP A 384 -17.29 4.48 10.29
C TRP A 384 -17.20 5.93 10.75
N THR A 385 -16.67 6.13 11.96
CA THR A 385 -16.00 7.37 12.37
C THR A 385 -14.64 7.01 12.99
N GLY A 386 -13.86 8.00 13.41
CA GLY A 386 -12.62 7.80 14.16
C GLY A 386 -12.23 9.01 15.00
N LYS A 387 -10.99 9.02 15.50
CA LYS A 387 -10.46 10.10 16.36
C LYS A 387 -9.27 10.87 15.78
N THR A 388 -8.63 10.36 14.73
CA THR A 388 -7.43 10.98 14.14
C THR A 388 -7.63 11.16 12.65
N VAL A 389 -7.39 12.37 12.13
CA VAL A 389 -7.35 12.68 10.70
C VAL A 389 -5.89 12.89 10.30
N THR A 390 -5.40 12.12 9.32
CA THR A 390 -4.12 12.32 8.65
C THR A 390 -4.35 12.96 7.29
N LEU A 391 -3.78 14.14 7.07
CA LEU A 391 -3.51 14.69 5.74
C LEU A 391 -2.27 13.99 5.17
N LYS A 392 -2.36 13.52 3.93
CA LYS A 392 -1.24 13.02 3.14
C LYS A 392 -1.11 13.87 1.87
N TYR A 393 0.10 14.27 1.51
CA TYR A 393 0.37 14.92 0.24
C TYR A 393 1.67 14.42 -0.38
N LYS A 394 1.75 14.47 -1.71
CA LYS A 394 2.97 14.12 -2.48
C LYS A 394 3.39 15.34 -3.29
N LEU A 395 4.64 15.75 -3.14
CA LEU A 395 5.23 16.83 -3.94
C LEU A 395 5.39 16.40 -5.40
N ASN A 396 5.54 17.34 -6.33
CA ASN A 396 5.80 17.02 -7.73
C ASN A 396 7.11 16.22 -7.95
N THR A 397 8.02 16.28 -6.97
CA THR A 397 9.25 15.50 -6.80
C THR A 397 9.04 14.06 -6.31
N PHE A 398 7.79 13.59 -6.12
CA PHE A 398 7.45 12.28 -5.57
C PHE A 398 7.81 12.03 -4.09
N GLU A 399 8.32 13.05 -3.39
CA GLU A 399 8.41 13.07 -1.92
C GLU A 399 7.00 13.04 -1.31
N VAL A 400 6.82 12.24 -0.25
CA VAL A 400 5.55 12.05 0.46
C VAL A 400 5.68 12.65 1.86
N HIS A 401 4.64 13.35 2.30
CA HIS A 401 4.56 13.88 3.65
C HIS A 401 3.18 13.63 4.25
N THR A 402 3.15 13.46 5.56
CA THR A 402 1.93 13.32 6.36
C THR A 402 1.90 14.35 7.49
N ARG A 403 0.69 14.79 7.84
CA ARG A 403 0.39 15.62 9.02
C ARG A 403 -0.87 15.07 9.66
N ALA A 404 -0.91 14.91 10.99
CA ALA A 404 -2.04 14.32 11.68
C ALA A 404 -2.58 15.22 12.80
N LYS A 405 -3.91 15.20 12.99
CA LYS A 405 -4.57 15.80 14.16
C LYS A 405 -5.48 14.77 14.83
N SER A 406 -5.28 14.58 16.13
CA SER A 406 -6.10 13.71 16.98
C SER A 406 -7.08 14.53 17.83
N PHE A 407 -8.20 13.92 18.18
CA PHE A 407 -9.26 14.51 19.01
C PHE A 407 -9.75 13.49 20.04
N ASP A 408 -10.13 13.93 21.24
CA ASP A 408 -10.70 13.03 22.25
C ASP A 408 -12.13 12.59 21.91
N ARG A 409 -12.85 13.46 21.20
CA ARG A 409 -14.16 13.19 20.61
C ARG A 409 -14.03 12.42 19.29
N TRP A 410 -15.08 11.69 18.95
CA TRP A 410 -15.28 11.21 17.58
C TRP A 410 -15.40 12.39 16.61
N ILE A 411 -14.81 12.26 15.44
CA ILE A 411 -14.98 13.25 14.38
C ILE A 411 -16.37 13.12 13.75
N SER A 412 -16.84 14.22 13.20
CA SER A 412 -17.98 14.23 12.28
C SER A 412 -17.56 13.54 10.98
N THR A 413 -18.45 12.77 10.37
CA THR A 413 -18.21 12.17 9.03
C THR A 413 -18.41 13.20 7.91
N ARG A 414 -18.87 14.41 8.24
CA ARG A 414 -19.24 15.45 7.29
C ARG A 414 -18.04 15.93 6.50
N LYS A 415 -18.22 16.15 5.19
CA LYS A 415 -17.14 16.70 4.34
C LYS A 415 -16.67 18.07 4.83
N GLU A 416 -17.54 18.88 5.43
CA GLU A 416 -17.19 20.21 5.92
C GLU A 416 -16.18 20.15 7.07
N ASP A 417 -16.36 19.23 8.02
CA ASP A 417 -15.43 18.98 9.13
C ASP A 417 -14.11 18.39 8.63
N LEU A 418 -14.18 17.35 7.76
CA LEU A 418 -13.01 16.70 7.18
C LEU A 418 -12.15 17.68 6.37
N PHE A 419 -12.80 18.51 5.55
CA PHE A 419 -12.16 19.57 4.78
C PHE A 419 -11.51 20.61 5.68
N ALA A 420 -12.22 21.13 6.69
CA ALA A 420 -11.68 22.15 7.60
C ALA A 420 -10.43 21.66 8.35
N ILE A 421 -10.43 20.39 8.82
CA ILE A 421 -9.26 19.78 9.47
C ILE A 421 -8.11 19.59 8.46
N GLY A 422 -8.41 19.16 7.23
CA GLY A 422 -7.43 19.08 6.15
C GLY A 422 -6.82 20.45 5.79
N GLN A 423 -7.63 21.52 5.79
CA GLN A 423 -7.15 22.89 5.55
C GLN A 423 -6.23 23.37 6.68
N GLU A 424 -6.58 23.09 7.93
CA GLU A 424 -5.74 23.39 9.09
C GLU A 424 -4.37 22.69 9.00
N LEU A 425 -4.36 21.42 8.60
CA LEU A 425 -3.14 20.62 8.43
C LEU A 425 -2.30 21.02 7.21
N LEU A 426 -2.93 21.54 6.14
CA LEU A 426 -2.23 21.92 4.90
C LEU A 426 -1.67 23.34 4.93
N LYS A 427 -2.37 24.27 5.58
CA LYS A 427 -2.07 25.71 5.54
C LYS A 427 -0.64 26.07 5.98
N PRO A 428 -0.03 25.45 7.02
CA PRO A 428 1.35 25.75 7.42
C PRO A 428 2.41 25.35 6.38
N GLU A 429 2.10 24.39 5.51
CA GLU A 429 3.05 23.81 4.56
C GLU A 429 3.15 24.61 3.25
N LEU A 430 2.18 25.50 2.98
CA LEU A 430 2.12 26.27 1.74
C LEU A 430 3.16 27.42 1.71
N PRO A 431 3.76 27.74 0.54
CA PRO A 431 3.42 27.27 -0.81
C PRO A 431 4.11 25.95 -1.20
N LEU A 432 3.34 25.04 -1.83
CA LEU A 432 3.80 23.75 -2.34
C LEU A 432 3.54 23.63 -3.85
N THR A 433 4.12 22.60 -4.48
CA THR A 433 3.61 22.07 -5.77
C THR A 433 3.32 20.58 -5.63
N LEU A 434 2.04 20.24 -5.55
CA LEU A 434 1.56 18.89 -5.27
C LEU A 434 1.27 18.07 -6.52
N ARG A 435 1.36 16.75 -6.41
CA ARG A 435 0.85 15.76 -7.39
C ARG A 435 -0.12 14.74 -6.79
N LEU A 436 -0.37 14.80 -5.48
CA LEU A 436 -1.33 13.96 -4.77
C LEU A 436 -1.76 14.68 -3.50
N ILE A 437 -3.04 14.54 -3.15
CA ILE A 437 -3.56 14.85 -1.82
C ILE A 437 -4.49 13.73 -1.35
N GLY A 438 -4.57 13.51 -0.04
CA GLY A 438 -5.36 12.45 0.57
C GLY A 438 -5.70 12.77 2.02
N LEU A 439 -6.83 12.22 2.49
CA LEU A 439 -7.27 12.27 3.87
C LEU A 439 -7.52 10.83 4.35
N ARG A 440 -6.99 10.49 5.54
CA ARG A 440 -7.15 9.17 6.17
C ARG A 440 -7.61 9.34 7.61
N VAL A 441 -8.68 8.67 7.99
CA VAL A 441 -9.16 8.58 9.38
C VAL A 441 -8.62 7.30 10.02
N THR A 442 -8.15 7.41 11.26
CA THR A 442 -7.68 6.27 12.08
C THR A 442 -8.26 6.35 13.50
N LYS A 443 -7.96 5.35 14.34
CA LYS A 443 -8.62 5.10 15.64
C LYS A 443 -10.13 5.00 15.45
N LEU A 444 -10.56 4.03 14.64
CA LEU A 444 -11.94 3.92 14.16
C LEU A 444 -12.94 3.49 15.24
N LYS A 445 -14.23 3.75 14.96
CA LYS A 445 -15.39 3.20 15.66
C LYS A 445 -16.46 2.77 14.66
N ASP A 446 -16.96 1.56 14.85
CA ASP A 446 -18.09 1.00 14.12
C ASP A 446 -19.41 1.69 14.51
N LEU A 447 -20.12 2.25 13.53
CA LEU A 447 -21.43 2.87 13.71
C LEU A 447 -22.59 1.88 13.45
N LYS A 448 -22.36 0.82 12.67
CA LYS A 448 -23.35 -0.23 12.35
C LYS A 448 -23.51 -1.21 13.51
N ALA A 449 -22.41 -1.73 14.07
CA ALA A 449 -22.44 -2.59 15.25
C ALA A 449 -23.04 -1.86 16.48
N GLU A 450 -22.79 -0.55 16.64
CA GLU A 450 -23.46 0.25 17.68
C GLU A 450 -24.97 0.37 17.44
N ALA A 451 -25.40 0.63 16.19
CA ALA A 451 -26.81 0.69 15.84
C ALA A 451 -27.53 -0.65 16.08
N GLU A 452 -26.91 -1.77 15.68
CA GLU A 452 -27.42 -3.11 15.95
C GLU A 452 -27.45 -3.47 17.44
N SER A 453 -26.46 -3.04 18.21
CA SER A 453 -26.41 -3.24 19.66
C SER A 453 -27.55 -2.49 20.34
N LYS A 454 -27.77 -1.22 19.98
CA LYS A 454 -28.91 -0.41 20.44
C LYS A 454 -30.25 -1.03 20.02
N ALA A 455 -30.39 -1.47 18.77
CA ALA A 455 -31.60 -2.14 18.28
C ALA A 455 -31.89 -3.46 19.03
N ARG A 456 -30.86 -4.27 19.33
CA ARG A 456 -30.97 -5.48 20.17
C ARG A 456 -31.35 -5.14 21.62
N GLY A 457 -30.77 -4.08 22.19
CA GLY A 457 -31.12 -3.57 23.52
C GLY A 457 -32.59 -3.14 23.62
N ILE A 458 -33.06 -2.34 22.66
CA ILE A 458 -34.46 -1.90 22.58
C ILE A 458 -35.41 -3.10 22.41
N LYS A 459 -35.08 -4.06 21.53
CA LYS A 459 -35.87 -5.30 21.38
C LYS A 459 -35.94 -6.13 22.67
N ARG A 460 -34.85 -6.19 23.46
CA ARG A 460 -34.88 -6.83 24.80
C ARG A 460 -35.77 -6.06 25.78
N PHE A 461 -35.72 -4.74 25.79
CA PHE A 461 -36.49 -3.88 26.69
C PHE A 461 -38.01 -4.02 26.49
N PHE A 462 -38.46 -4.10 25.23
CA PHE A 462 -39.86 -4.41 24.92
C PHE A 462 -40.19 -5.91 25.03
N GLY A 463 -39.24 -6.81 24.77
CA GLY A 463 -39.42 -8.25 24.90
C GLY A 463 -39.63 -8.74 26.34
N SER A 464 -39.12 -8.03 27.36
CA SER A 464 -39.40 -8.33 28.76
C SER A 464 -40.79 -7.89 29.25
N ALA A 465 -41.55 -7.14 28.44
CA ALA A 465 -42.88 -6.67 28.83
C ALA A 465 -43.98 -7.77 28.77
N SER A 466 -43.70 -8.91 28.14
CA SER A 466 -44.66 -10.03 27.99
C SER A 466 -44.48 -11.17 29.01
N SER A 467 -43.51 -11.09 29.94
CA SER A 467 -43.32 -12.09 30.99
C SER A 467 -43.86 -11.60 32.35
N THR A 468 -45.13 -11.86 32.63
CA THR A 468 -45.77 -11.52 33.91
C THR A 468 -45.27 -12.40 35.05
N GLY A 469 -44.20 -11.97 35.73
CA GLY A 469 -43.64 -12.63 36.91
C GLY A 469 -43.12 -11.61 37.93
N SER A 470 -43.66 -11.65 39.15
CA SER A 470 -43.41 -10.63 40.19
C SER A 470 -41.94 -10.62 40.67
N PRO A 471 -41.29 -9.45 40.83
CA PRO A 471 -39.89 -9.37 41.22
C PRO A 471 -39.68 -9.68 42.72
N GLN A 472 -39.11 -10.83 43.03
CA GLN A 472 -38.65 -11.14 44.39
C GLN A 472 -37.32 -10.45 44.70
N LYS A 473 -37.25 -9.72 45.82
CA LYS A 473 -36.01 -9.15 46.35
C LYS A 473 -35.01 -10.26 46.72
N LYS A 474 -33.89 -10.36 46.02
CA LYS A 474 -32.65 -10.93 46.59
C LYS A 474 -31.85 -9.82 47.28
N ARG A 475 -31.19 -10.18 48.38
CA ARG A 475 -30.52 -9.23 49.29
C ARG A 475 -29.16 -8.80 48.72
N ARG A 476 -28.87 -7.51 48.82
CA ARG A 476 -27.52 -6.93 48.69
C ARG A 476 -26.64 -7.54 49.80
N ILE A 477 -25.50 -8.09 49.41
CA ILE A 477 -24.36 -8.38 50.28
C ILE A 477 -23.25 -7.45 49.79
N GLU A 478 -22.54 -6.81 50.72
CA GLU A 478 -21.54 -5.81 50.40
C GLU A 478 -20.14 -6.43 50.50
N GLY A 479 -19.34 -6.22 49.46
CA GLY A 479 -17.91 -6.49 49.41
C GLY A 479 -17.20 -5.20 48.95
N PRO A 480 -15.96 -4.96 49.36
CA PRO A 480 -15.34 -3.64 49.25
C PRO A 480 -15.06 -3.24 47.80
N GLN A 481 -15.14 -1.94 47.54
CA GLN A 481 -14.52 -1.32 46.36
C GLN A 481 -13.01 -1.53 46.43
N ALA A 482 -12.42 -1.91 45.29
CA ALA A 482 -11.03 -1.62 45.00
C ALA A 482 -11.03 -0.64 43.82
N ASP A 483 -10.35 0.49 43.97
CA ASP A 483 -10.07 1.38 42.85
C ASP A 483 -9.01 0.70 41.97
N GLN A 484 -9.22 0.71 40.66
CA GLN A 484 -8.21 0.29 39.68
C GLN A 484 -8.09 1.39 38.62
N ASP A 485 -7.07 2.23 38.83
CA ASP A 485 -6.37 2.86 37.72
C ASP A 485 -5.59 1.75 36.99
N ASP A 486 -6.05 1.34 35.81
CA ASP A 486 -5.29 0.46 34.91
C ASP A 486 -4.71 1.32 33.77
N GLU A 487 -3.41 1.63 33.85
CA GLU A 487 -2.65 2.21 32.74
C GLU A 487 -2.43 1.17 31.61
N ASP A 488 -2.19 1.65 30.39
CA ASP A 488 -1.97 0.79 29.21
C ASP A 488 -0.83 -0.23 29.39
N HIS A 489 -1.02 -1.47 28.89
CA HIS A 489 0.01 -2.24 28.14
C HIS A 489 -0.57 -3.52 27.47
N ASP A 490 -1.64 -3.42 26.68
CA ASP A 490 -2.07 -4.54 25.82
C ASP A 490 -1.20 -4.66 24.56
N HIS A 491 -0.26 -5.61 24.58
CA HIS A 491 0.54 -6.00 23.42
C HIS A 491 -0.23 -6.94 22.47
N SER A 492 -1.36 -6.47 21.92
CA SER A 492 -2.11 -7.21 20.91
C SER A 492 -1.29 -7.37 19.60
N PRO A 493 -1.19 -8.59 19.02
CA PRO A 493 -0.34 -8.83 17.83
C PRO A 493 -0.73 -8.01 16.61
N ARG A 494 0.28 -7.48 15.91
CA ARG A 494 0.08 -6.66 14.70
C ARG A 494 -0.25 -7.52 13.48
N LEU A 495 -1.53 -7.89 13.33
CA LEU A 495 -2.04 -8.43 12.07
C LEU A 495 -1.70 -7.49 10.90
N SER A 496 -0.89 -8.00 9.96
CA SER A 496 -0.53 -7.35 8.71
C SER A 496 -1.63 -7.52 7.65
N GLN A 497 -1.56 -6.73 6.57
CA GLN A 497 -2.51 -6.82 5.45
C GLN A 497 -2.48 -8.20 4.75
N ASP A 498 -1.36 -8.92 4.85
CA ASP A 498 -1.17 -10.28 4.30
C ASP A 498 -1.80 -11.40 5.17
N GLY A 499 -2.36 -11.07 6.34
CA GLY A 499 -2.99 -12.02 7.27
C GLY A 499 -2.03 -12.74 8.24
N PHE A 500 -0.82 -12.19 8.45
CA PHE A 500 0.19 -12.71 9.37
C PHE A 500 0.27 -11.85 10.65
N ALA A 501 0.42 -12.50 11.81
CA ALA A 501 0.37 -11.83 13.13
C ALA A 501 1.71 -11.24 13.59
N ILE A 502 2.81 -11.61 12.92
CA ILE A 502 4.16 -11.07 13.11
C ILE A 502 4.73 -10.73 11.73
N SER A 503 5.44 -9.62 11.64
CA SER A 503 6.21 -9.21 10.46
C SER A 503 7.60 -8.70 10.90
N MET A 504 8.51 -8.51 9.96
CA MET A 504 9.72 -7.71 10.22
C MET A 504 9.34 -6.28 10.70
N PRO A 505 10.22 -5.60 11.45
CA PRO A 505 10.10 -4.17 11.74
C PRO A 505 9.90 -3.35 10.46
N GLY A 506 8.86 -2.53 10.43
CA GLY A 506 8.40 -1.84 9.23
C GLY A 506 9.43 -0.89 8.63
N TYR A 507 9.46 -0.85 7.29
CA TYR A 507 9.85 0.33 6.53
C TYR A 507 8.65 0.71 5.67
N ASP A 508 7.74 1.46 6.27
CA ASP A 508 6.53 1.93 5.61
C ASP A 508 6.90 3.14 4.72
N GLU A 509 6.96 2.95 3.39
CA GLU A 509 7.24 4.06 2.44
C GLU A 509 6.16 5.18 2.45
N ASP A 510 5.07 5.00 3.21
CA ASP A 510 3.96 5.94 3.42
C ASP A 510 3.70 6.28 4.91
N ILE A 511 4.55 5.85 5.86
CA ILE A 511 4.50 6.28 7.28
C ILE A 511 5.92 6.59 7.78
N GLU A 512 6.38 7.81 7.55
CA GLU A 512 7.35 8.41 8.47
C GLU A 512 6.63 8.72 9.79
N THR A 513 7.26 8.37 10.91
CA THR A 513 6.65 8.35 12.24
C THR A 513 6.18 9.73 12.71
N ASP A 514 5.04 9.79 13.39
CA ASP A 514 4.55 10.96 14.14
C ASP A 514 5.51 11.30 15.31
N LEU A 515 6.65 11.92 15.00
CA LEU A 515 7.52 12.57 15.98
C LEU A 515 6.89 13.91 16.38
N ALA A 516 6.00 13.87 17.35
CA ALA A 516 5.50 15.07 18.01
C ALA A 516 6.64 15.77 18.76
N ASP A 517 6.72 17.09 18.61
CA ASP A 517 7.81 17.91 19.15
C ASP A 517 7.72 18.04 20.68
N ALA A 518 8.55 17.29 21.40
CA ALA A 518 8.55 17.22 22.87
C ALA A 518 9.40 18.33 23.51
N SER A 519 9.15 19.59 23.13
CA SER A 519 9.98 20.75 23.51
C SER A 519 9.32 21.68 24.54
N ALA A 520 8.78 21.14 25.65
CA ALA A 520 8.31 21.95 26.78
C ALA A 520 8.38 21.24 28.16
N SER A 521 9.03 21.93 29.11
CA SER A 521 8.99 21.74 30.58
C SER A 521 9.68 20.52 31.23
N HIS A 522 10.49 20.85 32.25
CA HIS A 522 10.97 20.04 33.38
C HIS A 522 11.71 18.72 33.10
N GLY A 523 13.05 18.79 33.17
CA GLY A 523 13.92 17.61 33.30
C GLY A 523 14.16 17.20 34.75
N ALA A 524 14.44 15.91 34.94
CA ALA A 524 15.12 15.32 36.09
C ALA A 524 16.08 14.24 35.54
N GLU A 525 17.28 14.10 36.13
CA GLU A 525 18.25 13.11 35.65
C GLU A 525 17.94 11.69 36.16
N PRO A 526 18.29 10.64 35.41
CA PRO A 526 18.05 9.26 35.81
C PRO A 526 19.19 8.70 36.67
N GLU A 527 18.89 8.29 37.91
CA GLU A 527 19.76 7.39 38.68
C GLU A 527 19.10 6.04 38.99
N THR A 528 19.94 5.02 39.18
CA THR A 528 19.58 3.61 39.19
C THR A 528 18.99 3.15 40.53
N SER A 529 17.87 2.42 40.50
CA SER A 529 17.34 1.73 41.67
C SER A 529 18.03 0.38 41.92
N LEU A 530 18.77 0.28 43.03
CA LEU A 530 19.16 -0.99 43.66
C LEU A 530 18.64 -1.01 45.11
N TYR A 531 18.16 -2.17 45.54
CA TYR A 531 17.41 -2.39 46.78
C TYR A 531 18.16 -1.95 48.08
N ARG A 532 17.55 -1.06 48.89
CA ARG A 532 17.50 -1.21 50.36
C ARG A 532 16.50 -0.29 51.09
N HIS A 533 16.03 -0.76 52.25
CA HIS A 533 15.22 -0.01 53.24
C HIS A 533 16.13 0.47 54.44
N PRO A 534 15.62 1.09 55.54
CA PRO A 534 15.32 2.53 55.58
C PRO A 534 15.73 3.27 56.90
N THR A 535 16.24 4.51 56.85
CA THR A 535 16.41 5.34 58.08
C THR A 535 16.15 6.85 57.91
N ALA A 536 15.10 7.29 58.62
CA ALA A 536 14.62 8.62 59.00
C ALA A 536 15.51 9.91 58.99
N LYS A 537 14.86 11.02 58.55
CA LYS A 537 14.81 12.38 59.19
C LYS A 537 16.02 13.36 58.95
N PRO A 538 15.91 14.69 59.21
CA PRO A 538 15.48 15.67 58.18
C PRO A 538 16.20 17.06 58.22
N LYS A 539 15.63 18.08 57.52
CA LYS A 539 15.89 19.56 57.62
C LYS A 539 17.19 20.08 56.95
N SER A 540 17.30 21.34 56.47
CA SER A 540 16.33 22.42 56.18
C SER A 540 17.01 23.60 55.43
N SER A 541 16.21 24.53 54.85
CA SER A 541 16.50 26.00 54.66
C SER A 541 17.72 26.42 53.79
N SER A 542 17.79 27.59 53.13
CA SER A 542 16.85 28.67 52.74
C SER A 542 17.63 29.76 51.95
N GLY A 543 17.00 30.59 51.09
CA GLY A 543 17.58 31.90 50.71
C GLY A 543 17.23 32.48 49.32
N THR A 544 16.70 33.70 49.31
CA THR A 544 16.52 34.65 48.17
C THR A 544 17.03 36.05 48.63
N PRO A 545 16.93 37.19 47.90
CA PRO A 545 16.50 37.51 46.51
C PRO A 545 17.66 38.25 45.74
N SER A 546 17.63 39.36 44.97
CA SER A 546 16.65 40.34 44.41
C SER A 546 17.33 41.22 43.29
N HIS A 547 16.57 42.12 42.63
CA HIS A 547 17.00 43.33 41.86
C HIS A 547 17.66 43.15 40.45
N SER A 548 17.73 44.14 39.52
CA SER A 548 16.80 45.18 38.92
C SER A 548 17.64 46.27 38.19
N LEU A 549 17.27 47.02 37.12
CA LEU A 549 16.07 47.21 36.27
C LEU A 549 16.43 48.08 35.00
N LEU A 550 15.63 48.06 33.92
CA LEU A 550 15.57 49.04 32.77
C LEU A 550 16.81 49.07 31.80
N SER A 551 16.83 49.62 30.57
CA SER A 551 15.96 50.57 29.78
C SER A 551 15.97 50.27 28.24
N THR A 552 15.19 51.00 27.42
CA THR A 552 15.20 51.01 25.92
C THR A 552 15.58 52.40 25.32
N PRO A 553 15.75 52.58 23.98
CA PRO A 553 14.64 53.09 23.10
C PRO A 553 14.71 52.66 21.58
N SER A 554 13.92 53.31 20.69
CA SER A 554 13.70 53.02 19.23
C SER A 554 14.42 54.04 18.27
N SER A 555 14.27 54.18 16.94
CA SER A 555 13.27 53.83 15.85
C SER A 555 13.95 54.06 14.44
N SER A 556 13.41 53.96 13.20
CA SER A 556 12.21 53.40 12.48
C SER A 556 12.33 53.62 10.93
N LYS A 557 11.31 53.23 10.11
CA LYS A 557 10.98 53.57 8.67
C LYS A 557 11.44 52.66 7.49
N GLY A 558 10.67 52.76 6.39
CA GLY A 558 10.83 52.27 4.99
C GLY A 558 9.80 53.03 4.11
N PRO A 559 9.27 52.57 2.93
CA PRO A 559 9.76 51.65 1.86
C PRO A 559 9.68 52.29 0.43
N SER A 560 10.02 51.59 -0.68
CA SER A 560 9.77 52.07 -2.08
C SER A 560 9.83 51.02 -3.22
N LEU A 561 9.15 51.32 -4.35
CA LEU A 561 9.06 50.65 -5.68
C LEU A 561 8.45 51.68 -6.69
N PRO A 562 8.30 51.42 -8.01
CA PRO A 562 9.23 50.99 -9.07
C PRO A 562 9.24 52.04 -10.25
N PRO A 563 9.74 51.69 -11.46
CA PRO A 563 9.10 52.19 -12.71
C PRO A 563 9.06 51.15 -13.87
N SER A 564 8.40 51.52 -14.98
CA SER A 564 8.21 50.68 -16.19
C SER A 564 8.41 51.47 -17.51
N THR A 565 8.58 50.78 -18.64
CA THR A 565 8.39 51.32 -20.01
C THR A 565 8.36 50.20 -21.07
N SER A 566 7.82 50.48 -22.27
CA SER A 566 7.45 49.48 -23.30
C SER A 566 7.89 49.91 -24.74
N PRO A 567 7.44 49.34 -25.89
CA PRO A 567 8.40 48.89 -26.93
C PRO A 567 8.23 49.48 -28.35
N PRO A 568 9.15 49.14 -29.27
CA PRO A 568 8.89 49.04 -30.72
C PRO A 568 9.45 47.72 -31.33
N ARG A 569 9.23 47.34 -32.60
CA ARG A 569 8.10 47.43 -33.55
C ARG A 569 8.40 46.45 -34.71
N MET A 570 7.40 45.97 -35.46
CA MET A 570 7.61 45.03 -36.58
C MET A 570 8.49 45.56 -37.71
N GLY A 571 9.28 44.65 -38.32
CA GLY A 571 9.86 44.80 -39.65
C GLY A 571 9.76 43.47 -40.42
N LYS A 572 9.17 43.47 -41.61
CA LYS A 572 9.25 42.36 -42.58
C LYS A 572 10.48 42.60 -43.46
N HIS A 573 11.24 41.57 -43.82
CA HIS A 573 11.80 41.43 -45.18
C HIS A 573 12.39 40.02 -45.41
N SER A 574 12.02 39.45 -46.54
CA SER A 574 12.70 38.38 -47.28
C SER A 574 12.60 38.77 -48.77
N PRO A 575 13.34 38.16 -49.72
CA PRO A 575 14.34 37.10 -49.56
C PRO A 575 15.73 37.50 -50.11
N LEU A 576 16.72 36.61 -49.95
CA LEU A 576 17.65 36.28 -51.04
C LEU A 576 18.11 34.82 -50.87
N VAL A 577 18.41 34.16 -51.99
CA VAL A 577 18.82 32.75 -52.04
C VAL A 577 20.32 32.66 -52.29
N LEU A 578 21.03 31.93 -51.44
CA LEU A 578 22.28 31.26 -51.79
C LEU A 578 22.25 29.85 -51.20
N ASN A 579 22.51 28.85 -52.04
CA ASN A 579 22.84 27.52 -51.59
C ASN A 579 24.25 27.54 -51.01
N ASP A 580 24.46 26.85 -49.88
CA ASP A 580 25.69 26.08 -49.75
C ASP A 580 25.45 24.81 -48.91
N SER A 581 26.25 23.77 -49.15
CA SER A 581 25.92 22.40 -48.76
C SER A 581 26.67 21.94 -47.50
N ASN A 582 25.95 21.52 -46.45
CA ASN A 582 26.56 20.97 -45.23
C ASN A 582 25.98 19.58 -44.87
N PRO A 583 26.74 18.48 -45.08
CA PRO A 583 26.22 17.11 -44.97
C PRO A 583 26.29 16.53 -43.54
N PHE A 584 25.85 17.28 -42.53
CA PHE A 584 25.75 16.80 -41.14
C PHE A 584 24.37 17.08 -40.54
N GLY A 585 23.37 16.32 -41.00
CA GLY A 585 22.05 16.28 -40.37
C GLY A 585 22.13 15.56 -39.03
N THR A 586 22.08 16.30 -37.93
CA THR A 586 21.81 15.72 -36.60
C THR A 586 20.44 15.05 -36.63
N SER A 587 20.38 13.74 -36.42
CA SER A 587 19.13 12.98 -36.40
C SER A 587 18.30 13.37 -35.18
N SER A 588 17.39 14.34 -35.37
CA SER A 588 16.28 14.62 -34.44
C SER A 588 15.46 13.33 -34.31
N SER A 589 15.66 12.59 -33.23
CA SER A 589 14.98 11.31 -33.00
C SER A 589 13.55 11.59 -32.55
N ALA A 590 12.66 11.86 -33.50
CA ALA A 590 11.27 12.19 -33.20
C ALA A 590 10.60 11.07 -32.38
N LEU A 591 10.15 11.42 -31.18
CA LEU A 591 9.56 10.50 -30.20
C LEU A 591 8.03 10.50 -30.34
N GLU A 592 7.42 9.32 -30.45
CA GLU A 592 5.97 9.20 -30.49
C GLU A 592 5.36 9.34 -29.08
N CYS A 593 4.32 10.17 -28.93
CA CYS A 593 3.53 10.21 -27.71
C CYS A 593 2.62 8.96 -27.59
N PRO A 594 2.81 8.07 -26.59
CA PRO A 594 2.05 6.83 -26.44
C PRO A 594 0.55 7.01 -26.09
N ILE A 595 0.09 8.25 -25.89
CA ILE A 595 -1.30 8.61 -25.53
C ILE A 595 -2.07 9.19 -26.74
N CYS A 596 -1.38 9.81 -27.71
CA CYS A 596 -2.04 10.50 -28.84
C CYS A 596 -1.42 10.22 -30.22
N SER A 597 -0.40 9.35 -30.28
CA SER A 597 0.37 8.99 -31.49
C SER A 597 0.91 10.17 -32.30
N ARG A 598 1.19 11.29 -31.62
CA ARG A 598 1.88 12.44 -32.21
C ARG A 598 3.40 12.24 -32.11
N MET A 599 4.09 12.33 -33.24
CA MET A 599 5.55 12.47 -33.29
C MET A 599 5.98 13.85 -32.77
N LEU A 600 7.01 13.87 -31.92
CA LEU A 600 7.54 15.06 -31.26
C LEU A 600 9.06 15.13 -31.47
N GLU A 601 9.55 16.23 -32.04
CA GLU A 601 10.98 16.54 -32.08
C GLU A 601 11.41 17.10 -30.73
N THR A 602 11.72 16.20 -29.79
CA THR A 602 12.02 16.52 -28.40
C THR A 602 12.75 15.37 -27.71
N ASP A 603 13.31 15.61 -26.52
CA ASP A 603 13.99 14.60 -25.70
C ASP A 603 12.99 13.84 -24.79
N ASN A 604 13.51 12.94 -23.94
CA ASN A 604 12.65 12.20 -23.01
C ASN A 604 11.91 13.12 -22.01
N ASP A 605 12.47 14.26 -21.60
CA ASP A 605 11.80 15.17 -20.66
C ASP A 605 10.66 15.93 -21.34
N GLY A 606 10.85 16.39 -22.57
CA GLY A 606 9.79 16.99 -23.39
C GLY A 606 8.71 15.99 -23.81
N LEU A 607 9.08 14.73 -24.09
CA LEU A 607 8.13 13.64 -24.30
C LEU A 607 7.30 13.40 -23.03
N ASN A 608 7.94 13.28 -21.87
CA ASN A 608 7.27 13.08 -20.58
C ASN A 608 6.30 14.23 -20.26
N ALA A 609 6.74 15.48 -20.46
CA ALA A 609 5.87 16.66 -20.31
C ALA A 609 4.67 16.66 -21.27
N HIS A 610 4.85 16.14 -22.49
CA HIS A 610 3.74 15.98 -23.45
C HIS A 610 2.81 14.81 -23.08
N ILE A 611 3.32 13.73 -22.50
CA ILE A 611 2.51 12.62 -21.97
C ILE A 611 1.63 13.12 -20.82
N ASP A 612 2.20 13.84 -19.85
CA ASP A 612 1.46 14.48 -18.75
C ASP A 612 0.35 15.42 -19.28
N PHE A 613 0.64 16.18 -20.35
CA PHE A 613 -0.36 17.02 -21.03
C PHE A 613 -1.45 16.20 -21.73
N CYS A 614 -1.12 15.12 -22.44
CA CYS A 614 -2.10 14.30 -23.15
C CYS A 614 -3.02 13.53 -22.20
N LEU A 615 -2.49 13.02 -21.08
CA LEU A 615 -3.30 12.44 -19.99
C LEU A 615 -4.32 13.48 -19.46
N SER A 616 -3.93 14.75 -19.31
CA SER A 616 -4.87 15.80 -18.89
C SER A 616 -6.02 16.03 -19.90
N LYS A 617 -5.74 15.96 -21.20
CA LYS A 617 -6.75 16.17 -22.25
C LYS A 617 -7.76 15.03 -22.34
N GLN A 618 -7.35 13.81 -22.02
CA GLN A 618 -8.23 12.65 -21.97
C GLN A 618 -9.24 12.80 -20.82
N ALA A 619 -8.75 13.03 -19.60
CA ALA A 619 -9.60 13.26 -18.43
C ALA A 619 -10.54 14.48 -18.57
N ILE A 620 -10.10 15.57 -19.22
CA ILE A 620 -10.97 16.73 -19.52
C ILE A 620 -12.09 16.35 -20.49
N LYS A 621 -11.81 15.56 -21.55
CA LYS A 621 -12.85 15.07 -22.47
C LYS A 621 -13.84 14.15 -21.78
N GLU A 622 -13.37 13.27 -20.90
CA GLU A 622 -14.20 12.31 -20.18
C GLU A 622 -15.10 13.01 -19.16
N ALA A 623 -14.57 13.99 -18.41
CA ALA A 623 -15.37 14.86 -17.55
C ALA A 623 -16.41 15.70 -18.34
N GLN A 624 -16.05 16.19 -19.52
CA GLN A 624 -16.98 16.90 -20.41
C GLN A 624 -18.06 15.97 -20.98
N ALA A 625 -17.72 14.73 -21.34
CA ALA A 625 -18.68 13.74 -21.83
C ALA A 625 -19.68 13.34 -20.73
N ALA A 626 -19.20 13.08 -19.50
CA ALA A 626 -20.06 12.79 -18.35
C ALA A 626 -21.01 13.97 -18.04
N SER A 627 -20.50 15.20 -18.03
CA SER A 627 -21.29 16.42 -17.80
C SER A 627 -22.32 16.73 -18.90
N LEU A 628 -22.13 16.20 -20.11
CA LEU A 628 -23.10 16.29 -21.21
C LEU A 628 -24.21 15.22 -21.12
N GLN A 629 -23.96 14.07 -20.49
CA GLN A 629 -24.99 13.03 -20.32
C GLN A 629 -26.02 13.37 -19.23
N THR A 630 -25.67 14.23 -18.27
CA THR A 630 -26.57 14.70 -17.21
C THR A 630 -27.59 15.78 -17.65
N ALA A 631 -27.59 16.18 -18.93
CA ALA A 631 -28.29 17.38 -19.42
C ALA A 631 -29.52 17.10 -20.31
N VAL A 632 -30.36 16.13 -19.97
CA VAL A 632 -31.64 15.86 -20.68
C VAL A 632 -32.82 15.77 -19.69
N PRO A 633 -33.70 16.79 -19.61
CA PRO A 633 -34.89 16.74 -18.75
C PRO A 633 -36.02 15.93 -19.39
N SER A 634 -36.54 14.91 -18.68
CA SER A 634 -37.61 14.06 -19.19
C SER A 634 -39.00 14.72 -19.08
N LYS A 635 -39.68 14.88 -20.23
CA LYS A 635 -41.10 15.32 -20.27
C LYS A 635 -42.03 14.14 -19.97
N ALA A 636 -42.20 13.79 -18.69
CA ALA A 636 -43.02 12.66 -18.26
C ALA A 636 -43.84 12.93 -16.98
N ALA A 637 -44.36 14.15 -16.80
CA ALA A 637 -45.09 14.56 -15.59
C ALA A 637 -46.26 15.53 -15.86
N ALA A 638 -47.02 15.32 -16.94
CA ALA A 638 -48.23 16.08 -17.25
C ALA A 638 -49.19 15.30 -18.18
N ASN A 639 -50.05 14.45 -17.60
CA ASN A 639 -51.36 13.98 -18.11
C ASN A 639 -51.87 12.81 -17.24
N ALA A 640 -52.42 13.12 -16.06
CA ALA A 640 -53.02 12.14 -15.15
C ALA A 640 -54.29 12.65 -14.43
N GLU A 641 -54.87 13.75 -14.91
CA GLU A 641 -56.13 14.32 -14.42
C GLU A 641 -57.08 14.64 -15.59
N GLU A 642 -57.63 13.61 -16.23
CA GLU A 642 -58.98 13.63 -16.80
C GLU A 642 -59.36 12.23 -17.30
N ARG A 643 -60.67 11.94 -17.33
CA ARG A 643 -61.29 10.62 -17.58
C ARG A 643 -61.02 9.59 -16.47
N GLY A 644 -62.02 9.09 -15.76
CA GLY A 644 -63.45 9.39 -15.79
C GLY A 644 -64.25 8.27 -15.11
N ALA A 645 -65.20 8.62 -14.24
CA ALA A 645 -65.98 7.62 -13.50
C ALA A 645 -66.98 6.89 -14.42
N GLY A 646 -67.05 5.56 -14.33
CA GLY A 646 -68.03 4.78 -15.09
C GLY A 646 -68.09 3.30 -14.70
N LEU A 647 -69.16 2.92 -13.99
CA LEU A 647 -69.67 1.56 -13.72
C LEU A 647 -68.65 0.55 -13.11
N LEU A 648 -68.75 0.07 -11.86
CA LEU A 648 -69.92 -0.32 -11.05
C LEU A 648 -70.70 -1.52 -11.65
N LYS A 649 -70.31 -2.76 -11.28
CA LYS A 649 -71.19 -3.76 -10.58
C LYS A 649 -70.58 -5.17 -10.39
N TYR A 650 -70.50 -5.60 -9.11
CA TYR A 650 -70.66 -6.98 -8.61
C TYR A 650 -69.52 -7.98 -8.96
N LYS A 651 -69.18 -9.01 -8.17
CA LYS A 651 -69.99 -9.76 -7.18
C LYS A 651 -69.13 -10.28 -5.98
N LYS A 652 -69.72 -10.17 -4.78
CA LYS A 652 -69.58 -10.99 -3.55
C LYS A 652 -68.41 -12.00 -3.38
N LYS A 653 -67.70 -11.84 -2.25
CA LYS A 653 -67.34 -12.84 -1.22
C LYS A 653 -66.85 -14.23 -1.67
N GLY A 654 -65.55 -14.47 -1.45
CA GLY A 654 -65.01 -15.70 -0.87
C GLY A 654 -64.22 -15.30 0.36
#